data_AF-A0A934E318-F1
#
_entry.id   AF-A0A934E318-F1
#
_cell.length_a   1.000
_cell.length_b   1.000
_cell.length_c   1.000
_cell.angle_alpha   90.00
_cell.angle_beta   90.00
_cell.angle_gamma   90.00
#
_symmetry.space_group_name_H-M   'P 1'
#
loop_
_entity.id
_entity.type
_entity.pdbx_description
1 polymer ?
#
loop_
_entity_poly.entity_id
_entity_poly.type
_entity_poly.pdbx_seq_one_letter_code
_entity_poly.pdbx_strand_id
1 'polypeptide(L)'
;MNSFEHYHILKRLNRKLSAFRQLLLVDTIETMPQWVSIQNTHVCNLRCPHCQTHGTAEGRRLCNDTILNMDNQLLERVAKEALPFADEFTLTLTGEPLTTPNLEHTILMLGSYGAKMDLITNGMLLTKHILPFLIPVLRRIQFSFDGATPLTFESIRLGANYQKVIHNIKLFTMTCELLPLKLRPEITLSFTIMGSNIQELPEIVSLAAYLGIQVVNGAFIQIFYDHLCNESVDKHKSQYKAFYHVAMKRASRFGITLKLPAPFSCVPLNIDYKKKRDHMIINDLPADYDPVLPDMKSFVDQKELIRDAKEIAALILERKAQRNEAHQSTEMTSIIECMQADVKRLIRQYSFILMANYKEKEKKIKYCDYLYKSLYIFPSGDVSPCCFGPVLGNMNALSIRDTWNGSPFNHFRKRFFSNEPFDCCKGCKFVTYACQDRFLSELSSLENLEEIVLSQEFESAHRMMVLDPQYGFGGIRDYQQVSLEDMAESGLKINSEGNDPILFLPELGCSDIESSLIIKTEITSPDDTFLQFFWITPGNEETGYSEVESVVRRLKMGRNVAFVNIPRNQLKGPIRLDPGEIQGIFILHSIEIRYQEFEPTHRMMVLDPQHGFGGISSYRQASLEDMADSGLKIISEGNDPIVFLPELGCSDIELSLIIKTEITSPGDTFLQFFWITPENEGVGYTEEASAAQRLRMGRNVVSVNIPRNQLKGPIRLDPGGIQGIFILHSIEISSMC
;
A
#
# COMPACT_ATOMS: atom_id res chain seq x y z
N MET A 1 -12.29 18.16 -19.22
CA MET A 1 -11.80 18.18 -17.83
C MET A 1 -11.35 19.58 -17.45
N ASN A 2 -11.67 20.06 -16.24
CA ASN A 2 -11.11 21.32 -15.73
C ASN A 2 -9.70 21.10 -15.15
N SER A 3 -8.96 22.19 -14.86
CA SER A 3 -7.59 22.11 -14.32
C SER A 3 -7.47 21.32 -13.02
N PHE A 4 -8.47 21.40 -12.13
CA PHE A 4 -8.50 20.64 -10.87
C PHE A 4 -8.61 19.13 -11.10
N GLU A 5 -9.44 18.72 -12.06
CA GLU A 5 -9.62 17.33 -12.41
C GLU A 5 -8.32 16.73 -12.96
N HIS A 6 -7.58 17.48 -13.79
CA HIS A 6 -6.25 17.07 -14.24
C HIS A 6 -5.27 16.88 -13.07
N TYR A 7 -5.21 17.83 -12.12
CA TYR A 7 -4.36 17.68 -10.95
C TYR A 7 -4.75 16.49 -10.07
N HIS A 8 -6.04 16.18 -9.95
CA HIS A 8 -6.48 14.97 -9.24
C HIS A 8 -5.99 13.68 -9.90
N ILE A 9 -6.01 13.62 -11.24
CA ILE A 9 -5.45 12.49 -11.98
C ILE A 9 -3.93 12.40 -11.76
N LEU A 10 -3.20 13.50 -11.90
CA LEU A 10 -1.74 13.52 -11.72
C LEU A 10 -1.31 13.03 -10.34
N LYS A 11 -1.91 13.56 -9.27
CA LYS A 11 -1.64 13.12 -7.89
C LYS A 11 -1.89 11.63 -7.71
N ARG A 12 -3.01 11.13 -8.26
CA ARG A 12 -3.36 9.71 -8.22
C ARG A 12 -2.32 8.84 -8.94
N LEU A 13 -1.89 9.25 -10.14
CA LEU A 13 -0.84 8.53 -10.89
C LEU A 13 0.50 8.57 -10.15
N ASN A 14 0.87 9.72 -9.58
CA ASN A 14 2.10 9.88 -8.80
C ASN A 14 2.11 8.97 -7.55
N ARG A 15 0.99 8.87 -6.82
CA ARG A 15 0.85 7.92 -5.70
C ARG A 15 1.07 6.48 -6.12
N LYS A 16 0.44 6.09 -7.23
CA LYS A 16 0.54 4.73 -7.78
C LYS A 16 1.96 4.39 -8.20
N LEU A 17 2.63 5.26 -8.94
CA LEU A 17 4.04 5.08 -9.30
C LEU A 17 4.92 4.95 -8.05
N SER A 18 4.67 5.78 -7.03
CA SER A 18 5.47 5.74 -5.80
C SER A 18 5.24 4.44 -5.02
N ALA A 19 3.99 3.99 -4.90
CA ALA A 19 3.64 2.71 -4.28
C ALA A 19 4.28 1.52 -5.02
N PHE A 20 4.24 1.55 -6.35
CA PHE A 20 4.90 0.57 -7.20
C PHE A 20 6.42 0.52 -6.96
N ARG A 21 7.09 1.67 -6.95
CA ARG A 21 8.55 1.77 -6.72
C ARG A 21 8.93 1.33 -5.30
N GLN A 22 8.08 1.57 -4.32
CA GLN A 22 8.26 1.08 -2.96
C GLN A 22 8.17 -0.45 -2.86
N LEU A 23 7.21 -1.07 -3.56
CA LEU A 23 7.09 -2.54 -3.61
C LEU A 23 8.32 -3.20 -4.22
N LEU A 24 8.94 -2.56 -5.22
CA LEU A 24 10.18 -3.04 -5.83
C LEU A 24 11.44 -2.78 -4.98
N LEU A 25 11.32 -2.07 -3.86
CA LEU A 25 12.44 -1.68 -3.00
C LEU A 25 13.58 -0.98 -3.76
N VAL A 26 13.24 -0.24 -4.82
CA VAL A 26 14.23 0.49 -5.62
C VAL A 26 14.62 1.82 -4.96
N ASP A 27 15.86 2.23 -5.16
CA ASP A 27 16.42 3.50 -4.69
C ASP A 27 16.11 4.66 -5.64
N THR A 28 15.97 4.40 -6.94
CA THR A 28 15.48 5.35 -7.94
C THR A 28 13.97 5.25 -8.11
N ILE A 29 13.24 6.31 -7.74
CA ILE A 29 11.77 6.29 -7.75
C ILE A 29 11.14 6.98 -8.96
N GLU A 30 11.79 8.00 -9.53
CA GLU A 30 11.32 8.73 -10.73
C GLU A 30 9.92 9.35 -10.58
N THR A 31 9.45 9.49 -9.34
CA THR A 31 8.18 10.13 -8.99
C THR A 31 8.41 11.55 -8.51
N MET A 32 7.34 12.25 -8.17
CA MET A 32 7.36 13.54 -7.48
C MET A 32 6.93 13.36 -6.02
N PRO A 33 7.30 14.27 -5.09
CA PRO A 33 6.82 14.22 -3.71
C PRO A 33 5.30 14.36 -3.63
N GLN A 34 4.70 13.66 -2.67
CA GLN A 34 3.25 13.66 -2.39
C GLN A 34 2.87 14.62 -1.26
N TRP A 35 3.81 14.95 -0.37
CA TRP A 35 3.67 15.94 0.69
C TRP A 35 4.89 16.87 0.69
N VAL A 36 4.68 18.18 0.66
CA VAL A 36 5.78 19.15 0.66
C VAL A 36 5.65 20.12 1.83
N SER A 37 6.64 20.09 2.73
CA SER A 37 6.81 21.12 3.74
C SER A 37 7.61 22.27 3.11
N ILE A 38 6.92 23.34 2.75
CA ILE A 38 7.51 24.56 2.18
C ILE A 38 7.66 25.53 3.34
N GLN A 39 8.74 25.45 4.09
CA GLN A 39 9.00 26.36 5.19
C GLN A 39 9.31 27.75 4.65
N ASN A 40 8.30 28.60 4.55
CA ASN A 40 8.40 29.90 3.90
C ASN A 40 8.77 31.04 4.85
N THR A 41 8.51 30.88 6.15
CA THR A 41 8.80 31.86 7.21
C THR A 41 9.28 31.15 8.47
N HIS A 42 10.15 31.83 9.22
CA HIS A 42 10.50 31.47 10.60
C HIS A 42 9.79 32.34 11.63
N VAL A 43 9.13 33.42 11.20
CA VAL A 43 8.61 34.47 12.07
C VAL A 43 7.50 33.92 12.98
N CYS A 44 7.54 34.29 14.26
CA CYS A 44 6.49 34.02 15.23
C CYS A 44 6.09 35.27 16.00
N ASN A 45 4.78 35.44 16.21
CA ASN A 45 4.22 36.50 17.05
C ASN A 45 4.25 36.16 18.55
N LEU A 46 4.61 34.93 18.93
CA LEU A 46 4.66 34.47 20.32
C LEU A 46 6.10 34.22 20.79
N ARG A 47 6.27 34.13 22.12
CA ARG A 47 7.57 34.03 22.79
C ARG A 47 7.59 32.88 23.81
N CYS A 48 6.99 31.75 23.46
CA CYS A 48 6.80 30.61 24.35
C CYS A 48 8.14 30.15 24.96
N PRO A 49 8.31 30.07 26.29
CA PRO A 49 9.59 29.76 26.92
C PRO A 49 10.18 28.40 26.51
N HIS A 50 9.33 27.42 26.24
CA HIS A 50 9.72 26.06 25.82
C HIS A 50 10.08 25.94 24.33
N CYS A 51 9.91 26.99 23.52
CA CYS A 51 10.13 26.92 22.09
C CYS A 51 11.62 26.82 21.74
N GLN A 52 11.99 25.85 20.90
CA GLN A 52 13.36 25.65 20.44
C GLN A 52 13.95 26.88 19.73
N THR A 53 13.16 27.59 18.93
CA THR A 53 13.63 28.71 18.11
C THR A 53 13.29 30.08 18.69
N HIS A 54 12.19 30.21 19.44
CA HIS A 54 11.68 31.50 19.94
C HIS A 54 11.67 31.62 21.47
N GLY A 55 12.19 30.63 22.20
CA GLY A 55 12.22 30.63 23.67
C GLY A 55 13.18 31.67 24.25
N THR A 56 14.34 31.89 23.60
CA THR A 56 15.35 32.87 24.05
C THR A 56 15.23 34.20 23.30
N ALA A 57 15.78 35.28 23.90
CA ALA A 57 15.82 36.58 23.24
C ALA A 57 16.66 36.56 21.96
N GLU A 58 17.76 35.79 21.96
CA GLU A 58 18.63 35.62 20.80
C GLU A 58 17.95 34.84 19.68
N GLY A 59 17.34 33.68 19.98
CA GLY A 59 16.61 32.89 18.99
C GLY A 59 15.50 33.69 18.33
N ARG A 60 14.75 34.50 19.11
CA ARG A 60 13.75 35.41 18.55
C ARG A 60 14.34 36.47 17.62
N ARG A 61 15.48 37.07 17.98
CA ARG A 61 16.12 38.07 17.10
C ARG A 61 16.53 37.44 15.77
N LEU A 62 17.04 36.22 15.80
CA LEU A 62 17.45 35.48 14.60
C LEU A 62 16.24 35.06 13.75
N CYS A 63 15.27 34.36 14.35
CA CYS A 63 14.16 33.74 13.62
C CYS A 63 13.06 34.73 13.20
N ASN A 64 12.93 35.88 13.86
CA ASN A 64 11.99 36.92 13.44
C ASN A 64 12.58 37.92 12.44
N ASP A 65 13.83 37.73 11.99
CA ASP A 65 14.37 38.52 10.89
C ASP A 65 13.73 38.08 9.57
N THR A 66 12.88 38.94 9.01
CA THR A 66 12.14 38.67 7.77
C THR A 66 13.06 38.51 6.55
N ILE A 67 14.33 38.90 6.63
CA ILE A 67 15.32 38.62 5.58
C ILE A 67 15.52 37.11 5.36
N LEU A 68 15.19 36.30 6.38
CA LEU A 68 15.26 34.85 6.33
C LEU A 68 13.98 34.22 5.78
N ASN A 69 13.00 35.01 5.33
CA ASN A 69 11.86 34.45 4.63
C ASN A 69 12.26 33.92 3.26
N MET A 70 11.54 32.91 2.79
CA MET A 70 11.71 32.38 1.46
C MET A 70 11.39 33.47 0.43
N ASP A 71 12.24 33.61 -0.58
CA ASP A 71 11.97 34.51 -1.70
C ASP A 71 10.66 34.12 -2.42
N ASN A 72 9.87 35.12 -2.84
CA ASN A 72 8.57 34.88 -3.45
C ASN A 72 8.68 34.14 -4.79
N GLN A 73 9.71 34.42 -5.60
CA GLN A 73 9.93 33.72 -6.87
C GLN A 73 10.31 32.26 -6.62
N LEU A 74 11.12 32.02 -5.58
CA LEU A 74 11.43 30.67 -5.13
C LEU A 74 10.17 29.91 -4.70
N LEU A 75 9.32 30.54 -3.88
CA LEU A 75 8.05 29.96 -3.42
C LEU A 75 7.11 29.61 -4.58
N GLU A 76 6.92 30.52 -5.54
CA GLU A 76 6.08 30.29 -6.72
C GLU A 76 6.61 29.14 -7.59
N ARG A 77 7.94 29.09 -7.80
CA ARG A 77 8.57 28.01 -8.56
C ARG A 77 8.40 26.66 -7.87
N VAL A 78 8.65 26.60 -6.56
CA VAL A 78 8.46 25.38 -5.75
C VAL A 78 7.01 24.91 -5.84
N ALA A 79 6.06 25.84 -5.72
CA ALA A 79 4.65 25.53 -5.82
C ALA A 79 4.28 24.94 -7.19
N LYS A 80 4.73 25.59 -8.27
CA LYS A 80 4.47 25.18 -9.65
C LYS A 80 5.05 23.79 -9.96
N GLU A 81 6.24 23.48 -9.45
CA GLU A 81 6.91 22.21 -9.74
C GLU A 81 6.36 21.04 -8.91
N ALA A 82 6.01 21.25 -7.63
CA ALA A 82 5.59 20.16 -6.75
C ALA A 82 4.08 19.97 -6.59
N LEU A 83 3.31 21.05 -6.39
CA LEU A 83 1.91 20.95 -5.97
C LEU A 83 0.94 20.36 -7.01
N PRO A 84 1.24 20.35 -8.33
CA PRO A 84 0.47 19.52 -9.27
C PRO A 84 0.46 18.03 -8.90
N PHE A 85 1.53 17.54 -8.26
CA PHE A 85 1.76 16.13 -7.92
C PHE A 85 1.60 15.81 -6.44
N ALA A 86 1.71 16.82 -5.57
CA ALA A 86 1.58 16.68 -4.12
C ALA A 86 0.12 16.77 -3.68
N ASP A 87 -0.34 15.78 -2.92
CA ASP A 87 -1.65 15.83 -2.26
C ASP A 87 -1.72 16.94 -1.22
N GLU A 88 -0.61 17.17 -0.53
CA GLU A 88 -0.57 17.95 0.68
C GLU A 88 0.63 18.88 0.72
N PHE A 89 0.49 20.00 1.43
CA PHE A 89 1.61 20.88 1.74
C PHE A 89 1.45 21.57 3.09
N THR A 90 2.55 22.07 3.63
CA THR A 90 2.59 22.86 4.87
C THR A 90 3.45 24.10 4.66
N LEU A 91 3.05 25.25 5.20
CA LEU A 91 3.79 26.52 5.10
C LEU A 91 4.95 26.65 6.07
N THR A 92 4.85 26.06 7.26
CA THR A 92 5.99 25.97 8.17
C THR A 92 5.70 24.96 9.27
N LEU A 93 6.77 24.38 9.81
CA LEU A 93 6.75 23.56 11.02
C LEU A 93 7.44 24.26 12.20
N THR A 94 7.97 25.48 11.99
CA THR A 94 8.50 26.34 13.04
C THR A 94 8.06 27.79 12.84
N GLY A 95 7.88 28.56 13.92
CA GLY A 95 7.26 29.89 13.81
C GLY A 95 5.74 29.83 13.68
N GLU A 96 5.12 30.88 13.14
CA GLU A 96 3.68 30.97 12.92
C GLU A 96 3.35 31.16 11.44
N PRO A 97 2.72 30.17 10.76
CA PRO A 97 2.42 30.24 9.33
C PRO A 97 1.56 31.43 8.94
N LEU A 98 0.67 31.90 9.81
CA LEU A 98 -0.19 33.05 9.53
C LEU A 98 0.54 34.41 9.59
N THR A 99 1.85 34.42 9.84
CA THR A 99 2.72 35.60 9.66
C THR A 99 3.31 35.72 8.25
N THR A 100 3.03 34.74 7.37
CA THR A 100 3.47 34.74 5.97
C THR A 100 3.16 36.08 5.28
N PRO A 101 4.15 36.72 4.63
CA PRO A 101 3.91 37.91 3.81
C PRO A 101 2.87 37.63 2.71
N ASN A 102 1.95 38.57 2.47
CA ASN A 102 0.90 38.44 1.45
C ASN A 102 0.09 37.13 1.56
N LEU A 103 -0.19 36.68 2.80
CA LEU A 103 -0.80 35.39 3.13
C LEU A 103 -1.99 34.99 2.25
N GLU A 104 -2.90 35.91 1.93
CA GLU A 104 -4.06 35.64 1.07
C GLU A 104 -3.66 35.21 -0.34
N HIS A 105 -2.75 35.96 -0.96
CA HIS A 105 -2.23 35.65 -2.27
C HIS A 105 -1.50 34.30 -2.24
N THR A 106 -0.66 34.08 -1.22
CA THR A 106 0.07 32.82 -1.05
C THR A 106 -0.89 31.62 -0.89
N ILE A 107 -1.93 31.73 -0.06
CA ILE A 107 -2.94 30.68 0.12
C ILE A 107 -3.63 30.36 -1.21
N LEU A 108 -4.07 31.39 -1.94
CA LEU A 108 -4.76 31.22 -3.21
C LEU A 108 -3.86 30.60 -4.28
N MET A 109 -2.61 31.05 -4.37
CA MET A 109 -1.61 30.53 -5.30
C MET A 109 -1.32 29.06 -5.02
N LEU A 110 -1.00 28.69 -3.77
CA LEU A 110 -0.66 27.30 -3.41
C LEU A 110 -1.88 26.37 -3.56
N GLY A 111 -3.05 26.82 -3.14
CA GLY A 111 -4.29 26.07 -3.29
C GLY A 111 -4.79 25.95 -4.73
N SER A 112 -4.24 26.71 -5.68
CA SER A 112 -4.66 26.65 -7.09
C SER A 112 -4.31 25.36 -7.80
N TYR A 113 -3.30 24.64 -7.29
CA TYR A 113 -2.88 23.34 -7.80
C TYR A 113 -3.71 22.18 -7.25
N GLY A 114 -4.73 22.44 -6.42
CA GLY A 114 -5.57 21.41 -5.81
C GLY A 114 -4.91 20.56 -4.73
N ALA A 115 -3.67 20.89 -4.33
CA ALA A 115 -3.07 20.37 -3.11
C ALA A 115 -3.77 20.98 -1.88
N LYS A 116 -3.80 20.24 -0.77
CA LYS A 116 -4.45 20.68 0.47
C LYS A 116 -3.44 21.03 1.54
N MET A 117 -3.75 22.04 2.35
CA MET A 117 -2.86 22.56 3.37
C MET A 117 -3.05 21.84 4.70
N ASP A 118 -1.94 21.42 5.29
CA ASP A 118 -1.81 21.02 6.68
C ASP A 118 -1.27 22.22 7.47
N LEU A 119 -2.12 22.79 8.33
CA LEU A 119 -1.77 23.99 9.11
C LEU A 119 -1.61 23.66 10.60
N ILE A 120 -0.50 24.09 11.19
CA ILE A 120 -0.30 24.11 12.64
C ILE A 120 -0.16 25.58 13.05
N THR A 121 -1.05 26.07 13.91
CA THR A 121 -1.09 27.50 14.27
C THR A 121 -1.37 27.69 15.76
N ASN A 122 -0.90 28.81 16.31
CA ASN A 122 -1.26 29.27 17.64
C ASN A 122 -2.66 29.91 17.71
N GLY A 123 -3.31 30.15 16.57
CA GLY A 123 -4.69 30.65 16.47
C GLY A 123 -4.87 32.16 16.71
N MET A 124 -3.83 32.91 17.09
CA MET A 124 -3.93 34.36 17.35
C MET A 124 -4.26 35.19 16.11
N LEU A 125 -3.74 34.77 14.95
CA LEU A 125 -3.85 35.47 13.67
C LEU A 125 -4.96 34.91 12.77
N LEU A 126 -5.77 33.98 13.28
CA LEU A 126 -6.89 33.38 12.58
C LEU A 126 -8.11 34.32 12.57
N THR A 127 -8.00 35.42 11.81
CA THR A 127 -9.00 36.49 11.77
C THR A 127 -10.18 36.16 10.84
N LYS A 128 -11.34 36.81 11.05
CA LYS A 128 -12.49 36.75 10.13
C LYS A 128 -12.11 36.96 8.66
N HIS A 129 -11.14 37.84 8.38
CA HIS A 129 -10.68 38.16 7.04
C HIS A 129 -10.03 36.98 6.30
N ILE A 130 -9.20 36.18 7.00
CA ILE A 130 -8.43 35.12 6.35
C ILE A 130 -9.23 33.82 6.16
N LEU A 131 -10.25 33.61 6.98
CA LEU A 131 -11.05 32.37 7.00
C LEU A 131 -11.65 31.99 5.63
N PRO A 132 -12.24 32.92 4.85
CA PRO A 132 -12.76 32.62 3.51
C PRO A 132 -11.72 32.06 2.53
N PHE A 133 -10.44 32.42 2.70
CA PHE A 133 -9.35 31.96 1.83
C PHE A 133 -8.74 30.67 2.34
N LEU A 134 -8.62 30.56 3.66
CA LEU A 134 -7.92 29.46 4.33
C LEU A 134 -8.75 28.17 4.36
N ILE A 135 -10.01 28.23 4.83
CA ILE A 135 -10.84 27.03 5.02
C ILE A 135 -10.93 26.15 3.76
N PRO A 136 -11.16 26.68 2.54
CA PRO A 136 -11.28 25.86 1.33
C PRO A 136 -10.01 25.08 0.95
N VAL A 137 -8.83 25.56 1.35
CA VAL A 137 -7.56 24.90 1.02
C VAL A 137 -7.10 23.94 2.11
N LEU A 138 -7.63 24.02 3.34
CA LEU A 138 -7.22 23.16 4.42
C LEU A 138 -7.63 21.70 4.18
N ARG A 139 -6.71 20.78 4.47
CA ARG A 139 -7.03 19.38 4.77
C ARG A 139 -7.26 19.20 6.26
N ARG A 140 -6.36 19.79 7.05
CA ARG A 140 -6.39 19.74 8.51
C ARG A 140 -5.79 21.00 9.11
N ILE A 141 -6.27 21.32 10.31
CA ILE A 141 -5.74 22.38 11.15
C ILE A 141 -5.52 21.84 12.56
N GLN A 142 -4.35 22.16 13.11
CA GLN A 142 -3.99 21.85 14.49
C GLN A 142 -3.79 23.16 15.24
N PHE A 143 -4.62 23.39 16.26
CA PHE A 143 -4.48 24.52 17.16
C PHE A 143 -3.57 24.11 18.32
N SER A 144 -2.39 24.71 18.37
CA SER A 144 -1.52 24.48 19.52
C SER A 144 -2.09 25.28 20.71
N PHE A 145 -2.39 24.61 21.82
CA PHE A 145 -3.12 25.20 22.95
C PHE A 145 -2.71 24.51 24.25
N ASP A 146 -1.86 25.15 25.05
CA ASP A 146 -1.10 24.50 26.15
C ASP A 146 -1.61 24.85 27.57
N GLY A 147 -2.84 25.35 27.70
CA GLY A 147 -3.49 25.62 28.99
C GLY A 147 -4.97 25.88 28.82
N ALA A 148 -5.82 25.24 29.64
CA ALA A 148 -7.26 25.40 29.66
C ALA A 148 -7.72 26.66 30.40
N THR A 149 -6.87 27.25 31.24
CA THR A 149 -7.16 28.52 31.92
C THR A 149 -6.36 29.68 31.31
N PRO A 150 -6.85 30.93 31.39
CA PRO A 150 -6.11 32.10 30.91
C PRO A 150 -4.71 32.20 31.52
N LEU A 151 -4.59 32.01 32.84
CA LEU A 151 -3.30 32.06 33.55
C LEU A 151 -2.29 31.08 32.97
N THR A 152 -2.66 29.80 32.86
CA THR A 152 -1.76 28.76 32.38
C THR A 152 -1.40 28.97 30.92
N PHE A 153 -2.41 29.25 30.09
CA PHE A 153 -2.22 29.46 28.66
C PHE A 153 -1.30 30.65 28.37
N GLU A 154 -1.55 31.81 28.96
CA GLU A 154 -0.80 33.04 28.66
C GLU A 154 0.61 33.02 29.29
N SER A 155 0.81 32.27 30.38
CA SER A 155 2.14 32.03 30.96
C SER A 155 3.00 31.14 30.08
N ILE A 156 2.43 30.07 29.52
CA ILE A 156 3.16 29.12 28.66
C ILE A 156 3.32 29.67 27.24
N ARG A 157 2.29 30.32 26.71
CA ARG A 157 2.25 30.93 25.38
C ARG A 157 2.40 32.43 25.45
N LEU A 158 3.55 32.85 25.98
CA LEU A 158 3.85 34.25 26.25
C LEU A 158 3.60 35.17 25.04
N GLY A 159 2.71 36.15 25.23
CA GLY A 159 2.25 37.07 24.19
C GLY A 159 0.93 36.69 23.51
N ALA A 160 0.36 35.53 23.84
CA ALA A 160 -0.97 35.16 23.41
C ALA A 160 -2.04 35.87 24.25
N ASN A 161 -3.26 35.92 23.72
CA ASN A 161 -4.44 36.41 24.42
C ASN A 161 -5.50 35.29 24.40
N TYR A 162 -5.80 34.73 25.57
CA TYR A 162 -6.65 33.54 25.69
C TYR A 162 -8.02 33.78 25.05
N GLN A 163 -8.70 34.88 25.41
CA GLN A 163 -10.04 35.20 24.95
C GLN A 163 -10.09 35.34 23.42
N LYS A 164 -9.11 36.00 22.80
CA LYS A 164 -9.01 36.16 21.35
C LYS A 164 -8.83 34.81 20.65
N VAL A 165 -7.97 33.93 21.17
CA VAL A 165 -7.77 32.61 20.56
C VAL A 165 -9.03 31.76 20.67
N ILE A 166 -9.72 31.77 21.82
CA ILE A 166 -11.02 31.11 21.98
C ILE A 166 -12.04 31.63 20.96
N HIS A 167 -12.16 32.95 20.82
CA HIS A 167 -13.04 33.57 19.82
C HIS A 167 -12.70 33.10 18.41
N ASN A 168 -11.44 33.19 18.01
CA ASN A 168 -10.99 32.82 16.65
C ASN A 168 -11.25 31.34 16.34
N ILE A 169 -10.92 30.43 17.27
CA ILE A 169 -11.16 29.00 17.07
C ILE A 169 -12.65 28.71 17.01
N LYS A 170 -13.46 29.34 17.88
CA LYS A 170 -14.92 29.13 17.87
C LYS A 170 -15.56 29.66 16.59
N LEU A 171 -15.13 30.81 16.08
CA LEU A 171 -15.56 31.34 14.79
C LEU A 171 -15.22 30.37 13.65
N PHE A 172 -14.01 29.81 13.67
CA PHE A 172 -13.56 28.82 12.69
C PHE A 172 -14.42 27.55 12.71
N THR A 173 -14.64 26.95 13.87
CA THR A 173 -15.40 25.69 13.98
C THR A 173 -16.86 25.88 13.60
N MET A 174 -17.50 26.96 14.06
CA MET A 174 -18.87 27.31 13.68
C MET A 174 -19.01 27.57 12.18
N THR A 175 -18.03 28.22 11.56
CA THR A 175 -18.00 28.39 10.10
C THR A 175 -17.94 27.04 9.40
N CYS A 176 -17.06 26.13 9.85
CA CYS A 176 -16.94 24.79 9.27
C CYS A 176 -18.23 23.98 9.40
N GLU A 177 -18.95 24.09 10.51
CA GLU A 177 -20.25 23.43 10.73
C GLU A 177 -21.33 23.86 9.73
N LEU A 178 -21.25 25.08 9.18
CA LEU A 178 -22.17 25.60 8.17
C LEU A 178 -21.79 25.17 6.74
N LEU A 179 -20.62 24.58 6.53
CA LEU A 179 -20.14 24.17 5.21
C LEU A 179 -20.45 22.70 4.92
N PRO A 180 -20.54 22.29 3.63
CA PRO A 180 -20.62 20.88 3.25
C PRO A 180 -19.43 20.07 3.77
N LEU A 181 -19.65 18.79 4.11
CA LEU A 181 -18.61 17.90 4.67
C LEU A 181 -17.31 17.88 3.85
N LYS A 182 -17.40 17.91 2.51
CA LYS A 182 -16.23 17.93 1.60
C LYS A 182 -15.32 19.16 1.73
N LEU A 183 -15.77 20.22 2.40
CA LEU A 183 -14.99 21.44 2.66
C LEU A 183 -14.51 21.56 4.11
N ARG A 184 -14.91 20.64 4.99
CA ARG A 184 -14.53 20.69 6.40
C ARG A 184 -13.15 20.06 6.58
N PRO A 185 -12.16 20.78 7.12
CA PRO A 185 -10.88 20.18 7.46
C PRO A 185 -11.00 19.33 8.72
N GLU A 186 -10.04 18.43 8.93
CA GLU A 186 -9.85 17.80 10.24
C GLU A 186 -9.37 18.85 11.24
N ILE A 187 -9.99 18.92 12.41
CA ILE A 187 -9.68 19.92 13.43
C ILE A 187 -9.14 19.20 14.66
N THR A 188 -7.95 19.57 15.11
CA THR A 188 -7.32 18.99 16.30
C THR A 188 -6.86 20.08 17.24
N LEU A 189 -7.06 19.86 18.53
CA LEU A 189 -6.44 20.66 19.59
C LEU A 189 -5.17 19.93 20.05
N SER A 190 -4.01 20.58 19.94
CA SER A 190 -2.71 20.00 20.29
C SER A 190 -2.21 20.57 21.61
N PHE A 191 -1.92 19.70 22.58
CA PHE A 191 -1.56 20.03 23.95
C PHE A 191 -0.17 19.47 24.31
N THR A 192 0.79 20.35 24.56
CA THR A 192 2.13 19.98 25.03
C THR A 192 2.08 19.74 26.54
N ILE A 193 2.11 18.48 26.94
CA ILE A 193 1.99 18.05 28.33
C ILE A 193 3.32 18.31 29.04
N MET A 194 3.29 19.09 30.11
CA MET A 194 4.43 19.47 30.92
C MET A 194 4.05 19.67 32.39
N GLY A 195 5.03 19.74 33.28
CA GLY A 195 4.80 19.91 34.72
C GLY A 195 3.92 21.11 35.08
N SER A 196 4.03 22.21 34.34
CA SER A 196 3.24 23.42 34.58
C SER A 196 1.73 23.28 34.27
N ASN A 197 1.33 22.41 33.35
CA ASN A 197 -0.05 22.33 32.86
C ASN A 197 -0.73 20.96 33.02
N ILE A 198 -0.03 19.94 33.51
CA ILE A 198 -0.51 18.55 33.52
C ILE A 198 -1.87 18.37 34.20
N GLN A 199 -2.14 19.17 35.23
CA GLN A 199 -3.40 19.17 35.97
C GLN A 199 -4.61 19.64 35.16
N GLU A 200 -4.38 20.42 34.11
CA GLU A 200 -5.44 20.95 33.25
C GLU A 200 -5.80 20.00 32.10
N LEU A 201 -5.12 18.87 31.95
CA LEU A 201 -5.38 17.91 30.87
C LEU A 201 -6.86 17.51 30.75
N PRO A 202 -7.61 17.24 31.85
CA PRO A 202 -9.04 17.00 31.75
C PRO A 202 -9.82 18.22 31.25
N GLU A 203 -9.47 19.44 31.63
CA GLU A 203 -10.18 20.64 31.20
C GLU A 203 -9.86 21.03 29.75
N ILE A 204 -8.70 20.65 29.22
CA ILE A 204 -8.43 20.72 27.78
C ILE A 204 -9.47 19.90 27.00
N VAL A 205 -9.92 18.75 27.53
CA VAL A 205 -10.99 17.96 26.92
C VAL A 205 -12.32 18.70 26.98
N SER A 206 -12.67 19.27 28.14
CA SER A 206 -13.86 20.12 28.27
C SER A 206 -13.83 21.29 27.28
N LEU A 207 -12.64 21.87 27.06
CA LEU A 207 -12.46 23.01 26.19
C LEU A 207 -12.65 22.63 24.72
N ALA A 208 -12.05 21.52 24.29
CA ALA A 208 -12.26 20.98 22.96
C ALA A 208 -13.75 20.74 22.68
N ALA A 209 -14.49 20.19 23.65
CA ALA A 209 -15.94 20.00 23.54
C ALA A 209 -16.67 21.34 23.33
N TYR A 210 -16.35 22.36 24.13
CA TYR A 210 -16.92 23.70 23.96
C TYR A 210 -16.59 24.31 22.59
N LEU A 211 -15.36 24.15 22.13
CA LEU A 211 -14.90 24.67 20.84
C LEU A 211 -15.49 23.93 19.65
N GLY A 212 -16.08 22.74 19.82
CA GLY A 212 -16.58 21.90 18.73
C GLY A 212 -15.47 21.09 18.05
N ILE A 213 -14.41 20.75 18.78
CA ILE A 213 -13.27 19.99 18.30
C ILE A 213 -13.36 18.54 18.78
N GLN A 214 -13.26 17.59 17.85
CA GLN A 214 -13.46 16.17 18.14
C GLN A 214 -12.18 15.40 18.49
N VAL A 215 -11.01 15.99 18.24
CA VAL A 215 -9.71 15.33 18.48
C VAL A 215 -8.82 16.22 19.35
N VAL A 216 -8.32 15.64 20.45
CA VAL A 216 -7.25 16.22 21.26
C VAL A 216 -6.02 15.34 21.11
N ASN A 217 -4.91 15.95 20.68
CA ASN A 217 -3.62 15.30 20.56
C ASN A 217 -2.68 15.85 21.63
N GLY A 218 -2.04 14.96 22.40
CA GLY A 218 -1.08 15.33 23.42
C GLY A 218 0.29 14.75 23.13
N ALA A 219 1.33 15.52 23.45
CA ALA A 219 2.71 15.06 23.41
C ALA A 219 3.44 15.56 24.65
N PHE A 220 4.37 14.76 25.17
CA PHE A 220 5.26 15.24 26.24
C PHE A 220 6.17 16.34 25.70
N ILE A 221 6.44 17.34 26.54
CA ILE A 221 7.41 18.38 26.24
C ILE A 221 8.79 17.79 25.90
N GLN A 222 9.40 18.31 24.84
CA GLN A 222 10.81 18.11 24.57
C GLN A 222 11.62 19.23 25.26
N ILE A 223 12.63 18.84 26.03
CA ILE A 223 13.48 19.79 26.77
C ILE A 223 14.61 20.26 25.87
N PHE A 224 14.60 21.53 25.49
CA PHE A 224 15.67 22.18 24.71
C PHE A 224 16.62 23.03 25.55
N TYR A 225 16.21 23.39 26.77
CA TYR A 225 16.98 24.24 27.67
C TYR A 225 17.01 23.64 29.08
N ASP A 226 18.21 23.52 29.66
CA ASP A 226 18.41 22.83 30.95
C ASP A 226 17.58 23.42 32.10
N HIS A 227 17.37 24.74 32.09
CA HIS A 227 16.56 25.41 33.11
C HIS A 227 15.08 25.00 33.10
N LEU A 228 14.61 24.33 32.05
CA LEU A 228 13.24 23.79 31.95
C LEU A 228 13.17 22.31 32.32
N CYS A 229 14.24 21.70 32.83
CA CYS A 229 14.26 20.26 33.11
C CYS A 229 13.17 19.81 34.10
N ASN A 230 12.62 20.71 34.93
CA ASN A 230 11.51 20.42 35.85
C ASN A 230 10.15 20.33 35.14
N GLU A 231 10.04 20.78 33.90
CA GLU A 231 8.83 20.59 33.07
C GLU A 231 8.67 19.17 32.54
N SER A 232 9.75 18.37 32.54
CA SER A 232 9.70 17.01 32.02
C SER A 232 8.67 16.18 32.78
N VAL A 233 7.78 15.54 32.02
CA VAL A 233 6.74 14.66 32.57
C VAL A 233 7.33 13.44 33.31
N ASP A 234 8.59 13.10 33.05
CA ASP A 234 9.30 12.06 33.81
C ASP A 234 9.43 12.38 35.31
N LYS A 235 9.37 13.66 35.69
CA LYS A 235 9.35 14.09 37.10
C LYS A 235 7.94 14.10 37.70
N HIS A 236 6.91 13.91 36.86
CA HIS A 236 5.48 14.07 37.20
C HIS A 236 4.65 12.83 36.82
N LYS A 237 5.26 11.64 36.78
CA LYS A 237 4.64 10.39 36.29
C LYS A 237 3.33 10.04 37.00
N SER A 238 3.28 10.16 38.33
CA SER A 238 2.08 9.88 39.14
C SER A 238 0.93 10.83 38.80
N GLN A 239 1.23 12.12 38.67
CA GLN A 239 0.23 13.13 38.31
C GLN A 239 -0.28 12.89 36.88
N TYR A 240 0.62 12.63 35.92
CA TYR A 240 0.23 12.32 34.55
C TYR A 240 -0.77 11.16 34.50
N LYS A 241 -0.43 10.06 35.18
CA LYS A 241 -1.28 8.88 35.23
C LYS A 241 -2.66 9.18 35.83
N ALA A 242 -2.70 9.97 36.90
CA ALA A 242 -3.97 10.37 37.52
C ALA A 242 -4.84 11.20 36.55
N PHE A 243 -4.29 12.28 35.98
CA PHE A 243 -5.04 13.15 35.08
C PHE A 243 -5.36 12.50 33.73
N TYR A 244 -4.52 11.58 33.26
CA TYR A 244 -4.79 10.75 32.07
C TYR A 244 -6.12 10.01 32.21
N HIS A 245 -6.34 9.31 33.33
CA HIS A 245 -7.59 8.54 33.52
C HIS A 245 -8.83 9.45 33.63
N VAL A 246 -8.70 10.59 34.29
CA VAL A 246 -9.78 11.58 34.38
C VAL A 246 -10.12 12.15 32.99
N ALA A 247 -9.10 12.50 32.21
CA ALA A 247 -9.25 13.00 30.86
C ALA A 247 -9.88 11.96 29.93
N MET A 248 -9.46 10.70 29.99
CA MET A 248 -10.05 9.60 29.19
C MET A 248 -11.54 9.40 29.50
N LYS A 249 -11.93 9.39 30.79
CA LYS A 249 -13.34 9.27 31.19
C LYS A 249 -14.17 10.44 30.67
N ARG A 250 -13.60 11.65 30.74
CA ARG A 250 -14.25 12.86 30.24
C ARG A 250 -14.36 12.90 28.72
N ALA A 251 -13.33 12.43 28.01
CA ALA A 251 -13.30 12.33 26.56
C ALA A 251 -14.39 11.39 26.05
N SER A 252 -14.55 10.23 26.70
CA SER A 252 -15.63 9.29 26.41
C SER A 252 -17.01 9.93 26.58
N ARG A 253 -17.22 10.74 27.63
CA ARG A 253 -18.49 11.45 27.88
C ARG A 253 -18.82 12.46 26.78
N PHE A 254 -17.82 13.15 26.25
CA PHE A 254 -18.01 14.18 25.22
C PHE A 254 -17.88 13.66 23.77
N GLY A 255 -17.56 12.38 23.57
CA GLY A 255 -17.29 11.84 22.24
C GLY A 255 -16.00 12.37 21.61
N ILE A 256 -15.02 12.76 22.43
CA ILE A 256 -13.72 13.27 21.98
C ILE A 256 -12.73 12.12 21.84
N THR A 257 -12.02 12.08 20.72
CA THR A 257 -10.89 11.19 20.50
C THR A 257 -9.64 11.79 21.16
N LEU A 258 -9.12 11.09 22.18
CA LEU A 258 -7.90 11.49 22.88
C LEU A 258 -6.70 10.67 22.35
N LYS A 259 -5.69 11.34 21.79
CA LYS A 259 -4.43 10.74 21.33
C LYS A 259 -3.31 11.19 22.26
N LEU A 260 -2.98 10.39 23.27
CA LEU A 260 -1.98 10.72 24.28
C LEU A 260 -0.89 9.63 24.38
N PRO A 261 0.32 9.95 24.86
CA PRO A 261 1.29 8.95 25.25
C PRO A 261 0.72 8.01 26.32
N ALA A 262 1.06 6.72 26.25
CA ALA A 262 0.60 5.76 27.23
C ALA A 262 1.02 6.17 28.67
N PRO A 263 0.16 5.97 29.68
CA PRO A 263 0.50 6.30 31.05
C PRO A 263 1.61 5.37 31.57
N PHE A 264 2.43 5.88 32.49
CA PHE A 264 3.55 5.12 33.07
C PHE A 264 3.07 3.91 33.89
N SER A 265 3.60 2.74 33.58
CA SER A 265 3.37 1.49 34.31
C SER A 265 4.03 1.50 35.69
N CYS A 266 3.44 0.79 36.66
CA CYS A 266 3.99 0.60 38.02
C CYS A 266 4.25 1.88 38.84
N VAL A 267 3.64 3.01 38.48
CA VAL A 267 3.67 4.26 39.25
C VAL A 267 2.32 4.43 40.01
N PRO A 268 2.32 4.84 41.29
CA PRO A 268 1.08 5.06 42.04
C PRO A 268 0.30 6.24 41.48
N LEU A 269 -1.03 6.19 41.61
CA LEU A 269 -1.91 7.33 41.35
C LEU A 269 -1.77 8.30 42.52
N ASN A 270 -1.05 9.39 42.30
CA ASN A 270 -0.88 10.44 43.30
C ASN A 270 -1.03 11.80 42.61
N ILE A 271 -1.83 12.67 43.24
CA ILE A 271 -2.03 14.04 42.81
C ILE A 271 -1.33 14.93 43.84
N ASP A 272 -0.09 15.34 43.54
CA ASP A 272 0.67 16.25 44.39
C ASP A 272 0.50 17.71 43.91
N TYR A 273 -0.46 18.45 44.46
CA TYR A 273 -0.66 19.86 44.12
C TYR A 273 0.30 20.78 44.90
N LYS A 274 1.61 20.68 44.64
CA LYS A 274 2.56 21.70 45.14
C LYS A 274 2.29 23.02 44.42
N LYS A 275 1.97 24.07 45.19
CA LYS A 275 1.71 25.43 44.64
C LYS A 275 3.01 26.16 44.30
N LYS A 276 4.07 25.91 45.07
CA LYS A 276 5.43 26.38 44.80
C LYS A 276 6.20 25.30 44.05
N ARG A 277 6.79 25.68 42.92
CA ARG A 277 7.35 24.76 41.93
C ARG A 277 8.60 25.38 41.31
N ASP A 278 9.74 25.22 41.98
CA ASP A 278 10.97 25.89 41.57
C ASP A 278 11.43 25.44 40.17
N HIS A 279 11.89 26.40 39.36
CA HIS A 279 12.45 26.19 38.01
C HIS A 279 11.47 25.58 37.00
N MET A 280 10.19 25.95 37.08
CA MET A 280 9.18 25.68 36.07
C MET A 280 8.77 26.98 35.36
N ILE A 281 8.05 26.87 34.24
CA ILE A 281 7.46 28.02 33.54
C ILE A 281 6.48 28.73 34.47
N ILE A 282 5.64 27.96 35.17
CA ILE A 282 4.74 28.47 36.21
C ILE A 282 5.30 28.05 37.56
N ASN A 283 6.07 28.95 38.17
CA ASN A 283 6.75 28.69 39.45
C ASN A 283 5.80 28.74 40.65
N ASP A 284 4.82 29.65 40.61
CA ASP A 284 3.87 29.84 41.69
C ASP A 284 2.46 29.95 41.12
N LEU A 285 1.58 29.06 41.57
CA LEU A 285 0.15 29.20 41.30
C LEU A 285 -0.51 30.06 42.39
N PRO A 286 -1.45 30.95 42.03
CA PRO A 286 -2.26 31.71 42.98
C PRO A 286 -2.89 30.82 44.05
N ALA A 287 -3.11 31.39 45.23
CA ALA A 287 -3.69 30.66 46.36
C ALA A 287 -5.09 30.09 46.05
N ASP A 288 -5.84 30.79 45.21
CA ASP A 288 -7.18 30.49 44.72
C ASP A 288 -7.19 29.83 43.33
N TYR A 289 -6.04 29.41 42.79
CA TYR A 289 -5.99 28.74 41.50
C TYR A 289 -6.82 27.45 41.51
N ASP A 290 -7.75 27.39 40.56
CA ASP A 290 -8.59 26.24 40.27
C ASP A 290 -8.40 25.85 38.80
N PRO A 291 -7.94 24.62 38.48
CA PRO A 291 -7.78 24.16 37.11
C PRO A 291 -9.15 23.80 36.50
N VAL A 292 -10.11 24.72 36.55
CA VAL A 292 -11.46 24.60 36.01
C VAL A 292 -11.62 25.58 34.87
N LEU A 293 -12.34 25.17 33.83
CA LEU A 293 -12.65 26.09 32.74
C LEU A 293 -13.41 27.30 33.24
N PRO A 294 -13.05 28.50 32.78
CA PRO A 294 -13.85 29.67 33.08
C PRO A 294 -15.22 29.55 32.40
N ASP A 295 -16.18 30.43 32.74
CA ASP A 295 -17.49 30.44 32.09
C ASP A 295 -17.36 30.81 30.60
N MET A 296 -17.18 29.81 29.76
CA MET A 296 -16.86 29.99 28.35
C MET A 296 -17.95 30.75 27.57
N LYS A 297 -19.19 30.85 28.08
CA LYS A 297 -20.26 31.62 27.44
C LYS A 297 -20.10 33.11 27.61
N SER A 298 -19.55 33.57 28.73
CA SER A 298 -19.26 35.00 28.96
C SER A 298 -17.96 35.47 28.30
N PHE A 299 -17.10 34.54 27.85
CA PHE A 299 -15.83 34.88 27.20
C PHE A 299 -15.97 35.43 25.77
N VAL A 300 -17.05 35.13 25.05
CA VAL A 300 -17.21 35.52 23.64
C VAL A 300 -18.65 35.90 23.32
N ASP A 301 -18.84 36.93 22.50
CA ASP A 301 -20.17 37.31 22.02
C ASP A 301 -20.72 36.26 21.03
N GLN A 302 -21.67 35.47 21.51
CA GLN A 302 -22.29 34.40 20.72
C GLN A 302 -23.08 34.93 19.52
N LYS A 303 -23.71 36.11 19.61
CA LYS A 303 -24.48 36.68 18.51
C LYS A 303 -23.56 37.13 17.39
N GLU A 304 -22.45 37.77 17.76
CA GLU A 304 -21.40 38.16 16.82
C GLU A 304 -20.83 36.93 16.09
N LEU A 305 -20.44 35.89 16.85
CA LEU A 305 -19.90 34.65 16.29
C LEU A 305 -20.85 33.99 15.27
N ILE A 306 -22.14 33.88 15.60
CA ILE A 306 -23.13 33.28 14.69
C ILE A 306 -23.27 34.09 13.40
N ARG A 307 -23.33 35.43 13.51
CA ARG A 307 -23.44 36.32 12.35
C ARG A 307 -22.22 36.17 11.46
N ASP A 308 -21.03 36.27 12.04
CA ASP A 308 -19.78 36.27 11.30
C ASP A 308 -19.51 34.90 10.66
N ALA A 309 -19.81 33.80 11.36
CA ALA A 309 -19.69 32.44 10.79
C ALA A 309 -20.58 32.25 9.56
N LYS A 310 -21.82 32.77 9.58
CA LYS A 310 -22.73 32.72 8.43
C LYS A 310 -22.21 33.54 7.25
N GLU A 311 -21.70 34.73 7.51
CA GLU A 311 -21.13 35.61 6.49
C GLU A 311 -19.92 34.94 5.81
N ILE A 312 -18.99 34.40 6.60
CA ILE A 312 -17.80 33.69 6.07
C ILE A 312 -18.22 32.45 5.26
N ALA A 313 -19.15 31.64 5.78
CA ALA A 313 -19.62 30.45 5.09
C ALA A 313 -20.28 30.79 3.74
N ALA A 314 -21.08 31.86 3.69
CA ALA A 314 -21.67 32.35 2.44
C ALA A 314 -20.60 32.77 1.43
N LEU A 315 -19.59 33.54 1.86
CA LEU A 315 -18.46 33.95 1.00
C LEU A 315 -17.68 32.76 0.43
N ILE A 316 -17.46 31.71 1.24
CA ILE A 316 -16.79 30.48 0.79
C ILE A 316 -17.60 29.77 -0.29
N LEU A 317 -18.91 29.65 -0.09
CA LEU A 317 -19.80 28.95 -1.03
C LEU A 317 -19.94 29.71 -2.35
N GLU A 318 -20.06 31.04 -2.29
CA GLU A 318 -20.12 31.91 -3.46
C GLU A 318 -18.84 31.79 -4.31
N ARG A 319 -17.67 31.91 -3.68
CA ARG A 319 -16.37 31.76 -4.37
C ARG A 319 -16.21 30.40 -5.02
N LYS A 320 -16.68 29.34 -4.36
CA LYS A 320 -16.62 27.99 -4.91
C LYS A 320 -17.50 27.84 -6.16
N ALA A 321 -18.69 28.45 -6.17
CA ALA A 321 -19.57 28.44 -7.33
C ALA A 321 -18.91 29.12 -8.55
N GLN A 322 -18.30 30.29 -8.34
CA GLN A 322 -17.61 31.06 -9.40
C GLN A 322 -16.38 30.32 -9.97
N ARG A 323 -15.71 29.48 -9.18
CA ARG A 323 -14.46 28.79 -9.59
C ARG A 323 -14.67 27.60 -10.53
N ASN A 324 -15.89 27.05 -10.61
CA ASN A 324 -16.19 25.88 -11.44
C ASN A 324 -16.16 26.18 -12.96
N GLU A 325 -15.99 27.43 -13.38
CA GLU A 325 -16.01 27.88 -14.77
C GLU A 325 -14.61 27.98 -15.45
N ALA A 326 -13.57 27.38 -14.85
CA ALA A 326 -12.18 27.57 -15.28
C ALA A 326 -11.72 26.72 -16.50
N HIS A 327 -10.87 27.35 -17.34
CA HIS A 327 -10.36 26.91 -18.65
C HIS A 327 -9.53 25.62 -18.67
N GLN A 328 -9.55 24.95 -19.83
CA GLN A 328 -8.76 23.77 -20.18
C GLN A 328 -7.31 24.14 -20.52
N SER A 329 -6.32 23.31 -20.12
CA SER A 329 -4.92 23.47 -20.51
C SER A 329 -4.39 22.23 -21.24
N THR A 330 -3.94 22.39 -22.48
CA THR A 330 -3.44 21.31 -23.35
C THR A 330 -2.15 20.64 -22.83
N GLU A 331 -1.29 21.40 -22.13
CA GLU A 331 -0.01 20.90 -21.59
C GLU A 331 -0.21 19.80 -20.53
N MET A 332 -1.21 19.97 -19.65
CA MET A 332 -1.49 19.02 -18.56
C MET A 332 -2.00 17.67 -19.08
N THR A 333 -2.74 17.67 -20.19
CA THR A 333 -3.26 16.46 -20.82
C THR A 333 -2.12 15.57 -21.30
N SER A 334 -1.11 16.16 -21.95
CA SER A 334 0.08 15.42 -22.42
C SER A 334 0.87 14.78 -21.26
N ILE A 335 1.04 15.50 -20.14
CA ILE A 335 1.71 14.96 -18.95
C ILE A 335 0.92 13.77 -18.37
N ILE A 336 -0.40 13.88 -18.29
CA ILE A 336 -1.27 12.80 -17.80
C ILE A 336 -1.14 11.56 -18.68
N GLU A 337 -1.25 11.71 -20.01
CA GLU A 337 -1.14 10.59 -20.96
C GLU A 337 0.22 9.91 -20.85
N CYS A 338 1.31 10.68 -20.73
CA CYS A 338 2.65 10.15 -20.52
C CYS A 338 2.78 9.36 -19.21
N MET A 339 2.29 9.91 -18.09
CA MET A 339 2.31 9.21 -16.80
C MET A 339 1.44 7.95 -16.81
N GLN A 340 0.29 7.98 -17.49
CA GLN A 340 -0.56 6.80 -17.67
C GLN A 340 0.16 5.72 -18.47
N ALA A 341 0.83 6.09 -19.56
CA ALA A 341 1.64 5.17 -20.36
C ALA A 341 2.80 4.59 -19.54
N ASP A 342 3.49 5.40 -18.72
CA ASP A 342 4.56 4.95 -17.85
C ASP A 342 4.08 3.96 -16.79
N VAL A 343 2.95 4.25 -16.12
CA VAL A 343 2.32 3.32 -15.17
C VAL A 343 1.98 2.00 -15.86
N LYS A 344 1.34 2.04 -17.03
CA LYS A 344 0.99 0.83 -17.80
C LYS A 344 2.24 0.05 -18.22
N ARG A 345 3.31 0.74 -18.67
CA ARG A 345 4.59 0.13 -19.02
C ARG A 345 5.23 -0.56 -17.82
N LEU A 346 5.29 0.10 -16.67
CA LEU A 346 5.91 -0.43 -15.46
C LEU A 346 5.15 -1.66 -14.92
N ILE A 347 3.82 -1.61 -14.88
CA ILE A 347 3.01 -2.77 -14.49
C ILE A 347 3.30 -3.97 -15.41
N ARG A 348 3.37 -3.73 -16.73
CA ARG A 348 3.71 -4.79 -17.71
C ARG A 348 5.14 -5.32 -17.54
N GLN A 349 6.10 -4.45 -17.24
CA GLN A 349 7.51 -4.82 -17.13
C GLN A 349 7.80 -5.63 -15.86
N TYR A 350 7.09 -5.35 -14.76
CA TYR A 350 7.33 -5.98 -13.45
C TYR A 350 6.14 -6.82 -12.96
N SER A 351 5.26 -7.25 -13.86
CA SER A 351 4.08 -8.04 -13.56
C SER A 351 4.41 -9.26 -12.70
N PHE A 352 5.45 -10.02 -13.06
CA PHE A 352 5.92 -11.18 -12.31
C PHE A 352 6.28 -10.84 -10.85
N ILE A 353 6.99 -9.71 -10.62
CA ILE A 353 7.36 -9.26 -9.28
C ILE A 353 6.12 -8.79 -8.50
N LEU A 354 5.19 -8.09 -9.17
CA LEU A 354 3.93 -7.69 -8.56
C LEU A 354 3.09 -8.90 -8.14
N MET A 355 3.09 -9.97 -8.93
CA MET A 355 2.38 -11.21 -8.63
C MET A 355 2.99 -11.97 -7.46
N ALA A 356 4.33 -12.05 -7.40
CA ALA A 356 5.01 -12.62 -6.25
C ALA A 356 4.67 -11.84 -4.96
N ASN A 357 4.71 -10.51 -5.01
CA ASN A 357 4.31 -9.68 -3.87
C ASN A 357 2.80 -9.80 -3.55
N TYR A 358 1.94 -10.01 -4.54
CA TYR A 358 0.51 -10.22 -4.31
C TYR A 358 0.24 -11.55 -3.59
N LYS A 359 0.94 -12.63 -3.98
CA LYS A 359 0.88 -13.93 -3.28
C LYS A 359 1.37 -13.82 -1.84
N GLU A 360 2.35 -12.95 -1.59
CA GLU A 360 2.89 -12.66 -0.25
C GLU A 360 2.32 -11.38 0.37
N LYS A 361 1.08 -10.98 0.06
CA LYS A 361 0.55 -9.65 0.42
C LYS A 361 0.68 -9.27 1.90
N GLU A 362 0.65 -10.25 2.81
CA GLU A 362 0.81 -10.07 4.27
C GLU A 362 2.25 -9.81 4.72
N LYS A 363 3.23 -10.00 3.83
CA LYS A 363 4.64 -9.75 4.11
C LYS A 363 4.83 -8.30 4.47
N LYS A 364 5.61 -8.08 5.52
CA LYS A 364 5.92 -6.73 6.01
C LYS A 364 7.24 -6.26 5.42
N ILE A 365 7.22 -5.09 4.79
CA ILE A 365 8.41 -4.42 4.28
C ILE A 365 8.74 -3.19 5.13
N LYS A 366 10.04 -2.95 5.33
CA LYS A 366 10.54 -1.76 6.03
C LYS A 366 10.17 -0.51 5.23
N TYR A 367 9.63 0.50 5.89
CA TYR A 367 9.04 1.65 5.21
C TYR A 367 9.13 2.94 6.03
N CYS A 368 9.20 4.07 5.33
CA CYS A 368 9.11 5.42 5.90
C CYS A 368 8.44 6.38 4.89
N ASP A 369 7.30 6.99 5.26
CA ASP A 369 6.59 7.95 4.39
C ASP A 369 7.50 9.13 3.98
N TYR A 370 8.41 9.56 4.85
CA TYR A 370 9.31 10.68 4.58
C TYR A 370 10.29 10.45 3.42
N LEU A 371 10.63 9.20 3.09
CA LEU A 371 11.61 8.91 2.04
C LEU A 371 11.03 8.82 0.64
N TYR A 372 9.72 8.55 0.57
CA TYR A 372 9.03 8.25 -0.68
C TYR A 372 7.90 9.21 -1.00
N LYS A 373 7.44 9.96 0.01
CA LYS A 373 6.28 10.84 -0.13
C LYS A 373 6.61 12.28 0.26
N SER A 374 7.53 12.51 1.18
CA SER A 374 7.67 13.85 1.77
C SER A 374 8.94 14.58 1.36
N LEU A 375 8.86 15.89 1.21
CA LEU A 375 10.01 16.77 0.97
C LEU A 375 9.96 17.99 1.88
N TYR A 376 11.09 18.34 2.50
CA TYR A 376 11.23 19.54 3.34
C TYR A 376 12.09 20.56 2.63
N ILE A 377 11.59 21.78 2.47
CA ILE A 377 12.27 22.89 1.80
C ILE A 377 12.33 24.06 2.79
N PHE A 378 13.55 24.48 3.13
CA PHE A 378 13.81 25.61 4.04
C PHE A 378 13.80 26.95 3.29
N PRO A 379 13.71 28.09 3.99
CA PRO A 379 13.73 29.40 3.33
C PRO A 379 14.98 29.68 2.50
N SER A 380 16.13 29.10 2.89
CA SER A 380 17.39 29.15 2.14
C SER A 380 17.36 28.39 0.81
N GLY A 381 16.27 27.69 0.53
CA GLY A 381 16.15 26.73 -0.57
C GLY A 381 16.73 25.35 -0.23
N ASP A 382 17.38 25.16 0.92
CA ASP A 382 17.92 23.86 1.30
C ASP A 382 16.81 22.82 1.42
N VAL A 383 17.12 21.59 1.03
CA VAL A 383 16.17 20.49 0.95
C VAL A 383 16.63 19.31 1.79
N SER A 384 15.73 18.76 2.60
CA SER A 384 15.98 17.59 3.45
C SER A 384 14.86 16.54 3.30
N PRO A 385 15.14 15.24 3.48
CA PRO A 385 14.12 14.20 3.41
C PRO A 385 13.17 14.23 4.61
N CYS A 386 13.62 14.71 5.78
CA CYS A 386 12.80 14.79 6.99
C CYS A 386 13.34 15.85 7.96
N CYS A 387 12.60 16.17 9.01
CA CYS A 387 12.98 17.19 10.00
C CYS A 387 14.29 16.92 10.77
N PHE A 388 14.82 15.69 10.74
CA PHE A 388 16.10 15.31 11.35
C PHE A 388 17.15 14.89 10.32
N GLY A 389 16.81 14.97 9.02
CA GLY A 389 17.66 14.51 7.93
C GLY A 389 18.72 15.55 7.53
N PRO A 390 19.80 15.11 6.87
CA PRO A 390 20.80 16.01 6.31
C PRO A 390 20.22 16.84 5.15
N VAL A 391 20.86 17.96 4.84
CA VAL A 391 20.60 18.69 3.59
C VAL A 391 21.10 17.87 2.41
N LEU A 392 20.24 17.60 1.44
CA LEU A 392 20.49 16.75 0.27
C LEU A 392 20.40 17.51 -1.06
N GLY A 393 20.07 18.80 -1.04
CA GLY A 393 20.03 19.65 -2.24
C GLY A 393 19.60 21.06 -1.91
N ASN A 394 19.59 21.94 -2.90
CA ASN A 394 19.14 23.33 -2.76
C ASN A 394 18.34 23.78 -3.99
N MET A 395 17.14 24.29 -3.76
CA MET A 395 16.20 24.72 -4.80
C MET A 395 16.68 25.92 -5.60
N ASN A 396 17.61 26.73 -5.09
CA ASN A 396 18.19 27.83 -5.88
C ASN A 396 19.08 27.33 -7.02
N ALA A 397 19.58 26.09 -6.93
CA ALA A 397 20.46 25.51 -7.95
C ALA A 397 19.77 24.46 -8.83
N LEU A 398 18.80 23.71 -8.29
CA LEU A 398 18.20 22.56 -8.94
C LEU A 398 16.67 22.65 -8.95
N SER A 399 16.03 21.97 -9.90
CA SER A 399 14.58 21.74 -9.86
C SER A 399 14.20 20.78 -8.73
N ILE A 400 12.91 20.75 -8.37
CA ILE A 400 12.38 19.76 -7.41
C ILE A 400 12.62 18.35 -7.92
N ARG A 401 12.37 18.10 -9.21
CA ARG A 401 12.53 16.78 -9.83
C ARG A 401 13.98 16.31 -9.74
N ASP A 402 14.93 17.18 -10.08
CA ASP A 402 16.35 16.84 -10.10
C ASP A 402 16.92 16.67 -8.70
N THR A 403 16.42 17.43 -7.72
CA THR A 403 16.81 17.24 -6.32
C THR A 403 16.24 15.93 -5.78
N TRP A 404 14.93 15.70 -5.95
CA TRP A 404 14.22 14.56 -5.41
C TRP A 404 14.65 13.21 -6.00
N ASN A 405 14.98 13.19 -7.30
CA ASN A 405 15.48 12.01 -8.01
C ASN A 405 17.00 12.02 -8.22
N GLY A 406 17.69 13.00 -7.64
CA GLY A 406 19.14 13.15 -7.75
C GLY A 406 19.91 12.13 -6.93
N SER A 407 21.21 12.03 -7.19
CA SER A 407 22.09 11.08 -6.51
C SER A 407 22.10 11.21 -4.98
N PRO A 408 21.98 12.39 -4.34
CA PRO A 408 21.96 12.46 -2.87
C PRO A 408 20.73 11.79 -2.26
N PHE A 409 19.55 12.04 -2.83
CA PHE A 409 18.30 11.42 -2.37
C PHE A 409 18.27 9.91 -2.66
N ASN A 410 18.73 9.48 -3.84
CA ASN A 410 18.82 8.05 -4.18
C ASN A 410 19.81 7.32 -3.25
N HIS A 411 20.95 7.94 -2.96
CA HIS A 411 21.90 7.40 -1.99
C HIS A 411 21.30 7.29 -0.58
N PHE A 412 20.50 8.29 -0.16
CA PHE A 412 19.77 8.24 1.10
C PHE A 412 18.79 7.05 1.16
N ARG A 413 17.98 6.87 0.11
CA ARG A 413 17.05 5.74 -0.02
C ARG A 413 17.78 4.39 -0.02
N LYS A 414 18.88 4.27 -0.76
CA LYS A 414 19.72 3.07 -0.78
C LYS A 414 20.24 2.70 0.61
N ARG A 415 20.79 3.68 1.34
CA ARG A 415 21.31 3.44 2.71
C ARG A 415 20.20 3.08 3.70
N PHE A 416 18.98 3.59 3.53
CA PHE A 416 17.86 3.26 4.40
C PHE A 416 17.55 1.76 4.46
N PHE A 417 17.69 1.02 3.36
CA PHE A 417 17.50 -0.44 3.32
C PHE A 417 18.76 -1.24 3.65
N SER A 418 19.91 -0.58 3.80
CA SER A 418 21.15 -1.24 4.17
C SER A 418 21.24 -1.52 5.68
N ASN A 419 22.24 -2.30 6.07
CA ASN A 419 22.61 -2.52 7.48
C ASN A 419 23.21 -1.26 8.14
N GLU A 420 23.52 -0.21 7.37
CA GLU A 420 24.12 1.04 7.84
C GLU A 420 23.31 2.26 7.40
N PRO A 421 22.07 2.44 7.90
CA PRO A 421 21.26 3.61 7.59
C PRO A 421 21.87 4.88 8.21
N PHE A 422 21.44 6.04 7.71
CA PHE A 422 21.79 7.34 8.32
C PHE A 422 21.37 7.40 9.78
N ASP A 423 22.10 8.16 10.61
CA ASP A 423 21.86 8.22 12.05
C ASP A 423 20.45 8.68 12.40
N CYS A 424 19.90 9.62 11.62
CA CYS A 424 18.51 10.08 11.78
C CYS A 424 17.46 8.97 11.55
N CYS A 425 17.82 7.87 10.89
CA CYS A 425 16.95 6.72 10.67
C CYS A 425 17.10 5.64 11.76
N LYS A 426 18.20 5.60 12.50
CA LYS A 426 18.47 4.60 13.53
C LYS A 426 17.52 4.81 14.72
N GLY A 427 16.68 3.81 15.01
CA GLY A 427 15.69 3.90 16.10
C GLY A 427 14.56 4.92 15.88
N CYS A 428 14.42 5.45 14.66
CA CYS A 428 13.40 6.44 14.37
C CYS A 428 11.99 5.84 14.42
N LYS A 429 11.09 6.44 15.22
CA LYS A 429 9.71 5.98 15.40
C LYS A 429 8.83 6.03 14.15
N PHE A 430 9.24 6.79 13.12
CA PHE A 430 8.53 6.88 11.84
C PHE A 430 8.96 5.79 10.84
N VAL A 431 10.01 5.04 11.16
CA VAL A 431 10.40 3.86 10.41
C VAL A 431 9.59 2.69 10.93
N THR A 432 8.74 2.13 10.06
CA THR A 432 7.81 1.06 10.42
C THR A 432 7.93 -0.11 9.44
N TYR A 433 7.22 -1.20 9.74
CA TYR A 433 7.07 -2.35 8.85
C TYR A 433 5.61 -2.40 8.40
N ALA A 434 5.37 -2.14 7.11
CA ALA A 434 4.04 -2.10 6.53
C ALA A 434 3.77 -3.35 5.70
N CYS A 435 2.55 -3.87 5.81
CA CYS A 435 2.04 -4.96 4.98
C CYS A 435 2.06 -4.56 3.49
N GLN A 436 2.52 -5.44 2.60
CA GLN A 436 2.60 -5.18 1.16
C GLN A 436 1.23 -4.84 0.55
N ASP A 437 0.15 -5.39 1.12
CA ASP A 437 -1.24 -5.11 0.75
C ASP A 437 -1.59 -3.61 0.76
N ARG A 438 -0.94 -2.82 1.65
CA ARG A 438 -1.08 -1.36 1.69
C ARG A 438 -0.70 -0.70 0.36
N PHE A 439 0.29 -1.23 -0.34
CA PHE A 439 0.77 -0.66 -1.61
C PHE A 439 0.05 -1.27 -2.81
N LEU A 440 -0.29 -2.56 -2.73
CA LEU A 440 -1.08 -3.26 -3.75
C LEU A 440 -2.48 -2.65 -3.90
N SER A 441 -3.11 -2.25 -2.80
CA SER A 441 -4.40 -1.56 -2.80
C SER A 441 -4.39 -0.19 -3.50
N GLU A 442 -3.25 0.52 -3.54
CA GLU A 442 -3.12 1.75 -4.34
C GLU A 442 -3.12 1.43 -5.85
N LEU A 443 -2.52 0.29 -6.23
CA LEU A 443 -2.36 -0.16 -7.61
C LEU A 443 -3.60 -0.83 -8.19
N SER A 444 -4.40 -1.53 -7.38
CA SER A 444 -5.63 -2.21 -7.81
C SER A 444 -6.67 -1.28 -8.46
N SER A 445 -6.55 0.02 -8.23
CA SER A 445 -7.46 1.04 -8.78
C SER A 445 -7.11 1.48 -10.22
N LEU A 446 -6.25 0.79 -10.96
CA LEU A 446 -5.73 1.24 -12.27
C LEU A 446 -6.42 0.69 -13.52
N GLU A 447 -7.43 -0.15 -13.40
CA GLU A 447 -7.79 -1.24 -14.33
C GLU A 447 -7.24 -2.54 -13.73
N ASN A 448 -8.10 -3.56 -13.58
CA ASN A 448 -7.85 -4.81 -12.86
C ASN A 448 -6.40 -5.27 -13.04
N LEU A 449 -5.57 -5.04 -12.01
CA LEU A 449 -4.16 -5.44 -12.05
C LEU A 449 -4.04 -6.95 -12.24
N GLU A 450 -4.99 -7.69 -11.68
CA GLU A 450 -5.28 -9.09 -11.94
C GLU A 450 -5.50 -9.39 -13.42
N GLU A 451 -6.28 -8.59 -14.15
CA GLU A 451 -6.60 -8.83 -15.56
C GLU A 451 -5.41 -8.56 -16.48
N ILE A 452 -4.60 -7.54 -16.18
CA ILE A 452 -3.32 -7.31 -16.89
C ILE A 452 -2.38 -8.49 -16.66
N VAL A 453 -2.29 -8.96 -15.42
CA VAL A 453 -1.52 -10.14 -15.04
C VAL A 453 -1.98 -11.37 -15.81
N LEU A 454 -3.27 -11.68 -15.76
CA LEU A 454 -3.85 -12.84 -16.44
C LEU A 454 -3.67 -12.75 -17.96
N SER A 455 -3.75 -11.55 -18.55
CA SER A 455 -3.51 -11.37 -19.98
C SER A 455 -2.09 -11.74 -20.40
N GLN A 456 -1.09 -11.48 -19.57
CA GLN A 456 0.29 -11.85 -19.87
C GLN A 456 0.55 -13.33 -19.63
N GLU A 457 0.06 -13.89 -18.52
CA GLU A 457 0.14 -15.33 -18.27
C GLU A 457 -0.53 -16.12 -19.40
N PHE A 458 -1.68 -15.63 -19.87
CA PHE A 458 -2.39 -16.20 -21.00
C PHE A 458 -1.53 -16.25 -22.27
N GLU A 459 -0.80 -15.18 -22.62
CA GLU A 459 0.08 -15.18 -23.79
C GLU A 459 1.22 -16.21 -23.69
N SER A 460 1.71 -16.48 -22.47
CA SER A 460 2.72 -17.51 -22.21
C SER A 460 2.18 -18.92 -22.01
N ALA A 461 0.87 -19.07 -21.82
CA ALA A 461 0.22 -20.35 -21.53
C ALA A 461 -0.05 -21.18 -22.80
N HIS A 462 -0.14 -22.49 -22.64
CA HIS A 462 -0.39 -23.42 -23.74
C HIS A 462 -1.87 -23.45 -24.10
N ARG A 463 -2.18 -23.36 -25.38
CA ARG A 463 -3.57 -23.39 -25.88
C ARG A 463 -4.20 -24.75 -25.65
N MET A 464 -5.36 -24.75 -24.98
CA MET A 464 -6.18 -25.94 -24.74
C MET A 464 -7.40 -25.97 -25.65
N MET A 465 -8.17 -24.88 -25.69
CA MET A 465 -9.41 -24.80 -26.45
C MET A 465 -9.62 -23.39 -27.01
N VAL A 466 -10.18 -23.29 -28.21
CA VAL A 466 -10.62 -22.03 -28.83
C VAL A 466 -12.03 -22.24 -29.38
N LEU A 467 -12.94 -21.34 -29.03
CA LEU A 467 -14.31 -21.24 -29.54
C LEU A 467 -14.47 -19.86 -30.15
N ASP A 468 -14.57 -19.77 -31.47
CA ASP A 468 -14.68 -18.53 -32.23
C ASP A 468 -15.37 -18.81 -33.59
N PRO A 469 -15.63 -17.81 -34.45
CA PRO A 469 -16.23 -18.04 -35.78
C PRO A 469 -15.44 -18.97 -36.70
N GLN A 470 -14.12 -19.12 -36.50
CA GLN A 470 -13.26 -19.95 -37.34
C GLN A 470 -13.34 -21.43 -36.95
N TYR A 471 -13.32 -21.72 -35.64
CA TYR A 471 -13.34 -23.07 -35.08
C TYR A 471 -14.75 -23.53 -34.66
N GLY A 472 -15.71 -22.61 -34.64
CA GLY A 472 -17.08 -22.81 -34.21
C GLY A 472 -17.26 -22.73 -32.69
N PHE A 473 -18.50 -22.52 -32.27
CA PHE A 473 -18.90 -22.51 -30.85
C PHE A 473 -19.50 -23.85 -30.38
N GLY A 474 -19.20 -24.93 -31.11
CA GLY A 474 -19.77 -26.25 -30.87
C GLY A 474 -19.49 -26.77 -29.46
N GLY A 475 -20.54 -27.30 -28.81
CA GLY A 475 -20.47 -27.88 -27.47
C GLY A 475 -20.85 -26.93 -26.33
N ILE A 476 -21.04 -25.63 -26.59
CA ILE A 476 -21.70 -24.73 -25.64
C ILE A 476 -23.17 -25.14 -25.53
N ARG A 477 -23.68 -25.30 -24.31
CA ARG A 477 -25.07 -25.70 -24.04
C ARG A 477 -25.80 -24.59 -23.28
N ASP A 478 -26.95 -24.18 -23.80
CA ASP A 478 -27.93 -23.40 -23.05
C ASP A 478 -28.57 -24.25 -21.95
N TYR A 479 -28.97 -23.62 -20.86
CA TYR A 479 -29.61 -24.31 -19.74
C TYR A 479 -30.82 -23.57 -19.20
N GLN A 480 -30.63 -22.35 -18.67
CA GLN A 480 -31.70 -21.59 -18.02
C GLN A 480 -31.71 -20.17 -18.54
N GLN A 481 -32.90 -19.67 -18.90
CA GLN A 481 -33.15 -18.27 -19.31
C GLN A 481 -32.21 -17.76 -20.41
N VAL A 482 -31.72 -18.65 -21.27
CA VAL A 482 -30.82 -18.31 -22.36
C VAL A 482 -31.18 -19.11 -23.61
N SER A 483 -31.13 -18.47 -24.76
CA SER A 483 -31.21 -19.12 -26.07
C SER A 483 -30.01 -18.71 -26.95
N LEU A 484 -29.49 -19.66 -27.72
CA LEU A 484 -28.26 -19.50 -28.50
C LEU A 484 -28.54 -19.52 -30.00
N GLU A 485 -27.93 -18.60 -30.74
CA GLU A 485 -28.01 -18.51 -32.20
C GLU A 485 -26.61 -18.27 -32.76
N ASP A 486 -26.09 -19.21 -33.56
CA ASP A 486 -24.80 -19.07 -34.23
C ASP A 486 -24.94 -18.08 -35.41
N MET A 487 -24.24 -16.96 -35.36
CA MET A 487 -24.28 -15.92 -36.38
C MET A 487 -23.11 -16.03 -37.38
N ALA A 488 -22.50 -17.21 -37.49
CA ALA A 488 -21.33 -17.47 -38.35
C ALA A 488 -20.19 -16.47 -38.06
N GLU A 489 -19.85 -15.60 -39.02
CA GLU A 489 -18.72 -14.67 -38.92
C GLU A 489 -18.85 -13.61 -37.80
N SER A 490 -20.04 -13.45 -37.21
CA SER A 490 -20.31 -12.42 -36.20
C SER A 490 -20.23 -12.91 -34.75
N GLY A 491 -19.97 -14.21 -34.52
CA GLY A 491 -19.92 -14.81 -33.18
C GLY A 491 -21.21 -15.54 -32.77
N LEU A 492 -21.27 -15.97 -31.51
CA LEU A 492 -22.44 -16.62 -30.93
C LEU A 492 -23.34 -15.59 -30.27
N LYS A 493 -24.58 -15.49 -30.72
CA LYS A 493 -25.60 -14.66 -30.10
C LYS A 493 -26.19 -15.38 -28.90
N ILE A 494 -26.14 -14.71 -27.75
CA ILE A 494 -26.68 -15.20 -26.49
C ILE A 494 -27.85 -14.29 -26.12
N ASN A 495 -29.06 -14.81 -26.24
CA ASN A 495 -30.28 -14.09 -25.88
C ASN A 495 -30.63 -14.41 -24.42
N SER A 496 -30.40 -13.44 -23.53
CA SER A 496 -30.77 -13.54 -22.11
C SER A 496 -32.25 -13.17 -21.94
N GLU A 497 -33.06 -14.14 -21.52
CA GLU A 497 -34.51 -14.04 -21.38
C GLU A 497 -34.96 -13.72 -19.94
N GLY A 498 -34.02 -13.65 -18.99
CA GLY A 498 -34.29 -13.40 -17.58
C GLY A 498 -33.12 -12.77 -16.84
N ASN A 499 -33.10 -12.94 -15.52
CA ASN A 499 -32.10 -12.37 -14.61
C ASN A 499 -31.07 -13.40 -14.11
N ASP A 500 -31.16 -14.66 -14.53
CA ASP A 500 -30.23 -15.74 -14.21
C ASP A 500 -29.97 -16.61 -15.47
N PRO A 501 -29.38 -16.04 -16.54
CA PRO A 501 -29.01 -16.79 -17.73
C PRO A 501 -27.82 -17.72 -17.45
N ILE A 502 -27.95 -19.00 -17.78
CA ILE A 502 -26.93 -20.03 -17.53
C ILE A 502 -26.59 -20.76 -18.82
N LEU A 503 -25.30 -20.78 -19.17
CA LEU A 503 -24.76 -21.67 -20.20
C LEU A 503 -23.54 -22.45 -19.70
N PHE A 504 -23.28 -23.59 -20.32
CA PHE A 504 -22.12 -24.44 -20.03
C PHE A 504 -21.15 -24.47 -21.19
N LEU A 505 -19.86 -24.36 -20.89
CA LEU A 505 -18.79 -24.55 -21.86
C LEU A 505 -18.60 -26.05 -22.18
N PRO A 506 -18.04 -26.39 -23.35
CA PRO A 506 -17.68 -27.77 -23.69
C PRO A 506 -16.75 -28.39 -22.65
N GLU A 507 -16.84 -29.70 -22.46
CA GLU A 507 -15.90 -30.45 -21.63
C GLU A 507 -14.50 -30.43 -22.25
N LEU A 508 -13.48 -30.19 -21.43
CA LEU A 508 -12.09 -30.01 -21.87
C LEU A 508 -11.35 -31.32 -22.18
N GLY A 509 -12.02 -32.47 -22.12
CA GLY A 509 -11.47 -33.76 -22.60
C GLY A 509 -10.37 -34.39 -21.75
N CYS A 510 -9.95 -33.77 -20.64
CA CYS A 510 -9.05 -34.35 -19.63
C CYS A 510 -9.81 -34.52 -18.32
N SER A 511 -9.86 -35.74 -17.78
CA SER A 511 -10.60 -36.04 -16.54
C SER A 511 -10.00 -35.34 -15.32
N ASP A 512 -8.73 -34.92 -15.37
CA ASP A 512 -8.00 -34.32 -14.27
C ASP A 512 -7.02 -33.26 -14.80
N ILE A 513 -7.48 -32.00 -14.91
CA ILE A 513 -6.59 -30.89 -15.27
C ILE A 513 -5.79 -30.50 -14.03
N GLU A 514 -4.57 -31.01 -13.95
CA GLU A 514 -3.62 -30.68 -12.87
C GLU A 514 -2.91 -29.32 -13.05
N SER A 515 -3.32 -28.50 -14.00
CA SER A 515 -2.71 -27.19 -14.27
C SER A 515 -3.69 -26.07 -13.95
N SER A 516 -3.21 -24.85 -13.70
CA SER A 516 -4.09 -23.68 -13.67
C SER A 516 -4.58 -23.37 -15.09
N LEU A 517 -5.85 -22.96 -15.20
CA LEU A 517 -6.46 -22.58 -16.46
C LEU A 517 -6.69 -21.09 -16.50
N ILE A 518 -6.39 -20.48 -17.63
CA ILE A 518 -6.67 -19.09 -17.90
C ILE A 518 -7.63 -19.02 -19.07
N ILE A 519 -8.78 -18.37 -18.85
CA ILE A 519 -9.87 -18.22 -19.80
C ILE A 519 -9.89 -16.77 -20.26
N LYS A 520 -9.76 -16.54 -21.56
CA LYS A 520 -9.97 -15.24 -22.19
C LYS A 520 -11.32 -15.26 -22.92
N THR A 521 -12.19 -14.30 -22.59
CA THR A 521 -13.51 -14.16 -23.19
C THR A 521 -13.66 -12.80 -23.82
N GLU A 522 -14.01 -12.76 -25.11
CA GLU A 522 -14.39 -11.54 -25.82
C GLU A 522 -15.91 -11.51 -26.03
N ILE A 523 -16.59 -10.52 -25.44
CA ILE A 523 -18.05 -10.47 -25.42
C ILE A 523 -18.57 -9.03 -25.56
N THR A 524 -19.59 -8.82 -26.39
CA THR A 524 -20.36 -7.58 -26.43
C THR A 524 -21.54 -7.69 -25.48
N SER A 525 -21.68 -6.71 -24.58
CA SER A 525 -22.78 -6.61 -23.63
C SER A 525 -23.77 -5.50 -24.02
N PRO A 526 -25.08 -5.71 -23.85
CA PRO A 526 -26.10 -4.71 -24.18
C PRO A 526 -26.19 -3.54 -23.18
N ASP A 527 -25.70 -3.70 -21.94
CA ASP A 527 -25.64 -2.65 -20.91
C ASP A 527 -24.49 -2.93 -19.92
N ASP A 528 -24.24 -2.03 -18.96
CA ASP A 528 -23.33 -2.27 -17.84
C ASP A 528 -23.85 -3.43 -16.96
N THR A 529 -23.09 -4.52 -16.86
CA THR A 529 -23.47 -5.73 -16.10
C THR A 529 -22.23 -6.49 -15.61
N PHE A 530 -22.37 -7.78 -15.28
CA PHE A 530 -21.28 -8.68 -14.90
C PHE A 530 -21.30 -9.96 -15.73
N LEU A 531 -20.16 -10.65 -15.78
CA LEU A 531 -19.96 -11.96 -16.35
C LEU A 531 -19.38 -12.84 -15.24
N GLN A 532 -20.02 -13.97 -14.92
CA GLN A 532 -19.57 -14.85 -13.84
C GLN A 532 -19.24 -16.24 -14.37
N PHE A 533 -18.12 -16.78 -13.91
CA PHE A 533 -17.67 -18.13 -14.21
C PHE A 533 -17.74 -18.96 -12.95
N PHE A 534 -18.27 -20.17 -13.03
CA PHE A 534 -18.29 -21.13 -11.94
C PHE A 534 -17.64 -22.46 -12.36
N TRP A 535 -17.00 -23.10 -11.41
CA TRP A 535 -16.42 -24.44 -11.56
C TRP A 535 -16.71 -25.31 -10.34
N ILE A 536 -16.49 -26.62 -10.45
CA ILE A 536 -16.65 -27.58 -9.36
C ILE A 536 -15.28 -28.13 -8.99
N THR A 537 -14.92 -28.03 -7.71
CA THR A 537 -13.68 -28.56 -7.15
C THR A 537 -13.81 -30.07 -6.83
N PRO A 538 -12.77 -30.90 -7.06
CA PRO A 538 -12.74 -32.29 -6.59
C PRO A 538 -13.06 -32.42 -5.10
N GLY A 539 -14.00 -33.31 -4.74
CA GLY A 539 -14.51 -33.49 -3.37
C GLY A 539 -15.77 -32.68 -3.03
N ASN A 540 -16.18 -31.75 -3.89
CA ASN A 540 -17.42 -30.96 -3.75
C ASN A 540 -18.49 -31.36 -4.78
N GLU A 541 -18.43 -32.58 -5.31
CA GLU A 541 -19.33 -33.02 -6.39
C GLU A 541 -20.80 -33.05 -5.95
N GLU A 542 -21.06 -33.35 -4.67
CA GLU A 542 -22.42 -33.40 -4.12
C GLU A 542 -23.02 -32.00 -3.88
N THR A 543 -22.18 -30.98 -3.66
CA THR A 543 -22.63 -29.60 -3.42
C THR A 543 -22.83 -28.78 -4.69
N GLY A 544 -22.19 -29.17 -5.80
CA GLY A 544 -22.31 -28.49 -7.10
C GLY A 544 -21.61 -27.13 -7.17
N TYR A 545 -22.09 -26.24 -8.05
CA TYR A 545 -21.55 -24.88 -8.22
C TYR A 545 -21.87 -23.99 -7.01
N SER A 546 -20.91 -23.15 -6.61
CA SER A 546 -21.06 -22.23 -5.47
C SER A 546 -20.48 -20.85 -5.76
N GLU A 547 -20.97 -19.83 -5.06
CA GLU A 547 -20.41 -18.47 -5.12
C GLU A 547 -18.95 -18.39 -4.68
N VAL A 548 -18.52 -19.31 -3.81
CA VAL A 548 -17.14 -19.38 -3.33
C VAL A 548 -16.19 -19.78 -4.46
N GLU A 549 -16.62 -20.71 -5.32
CA GLU A 549 -15.86 -21.20 -6.47
C GLU A 549 -16.34 -20.54 -7.76
N SER A 550 -16.26 -19.21 -7.76
CA SER A 550 -16.66 -18.39 -8.88
C SER A 550 -15.80 -17.14 -9.03
N VAL A 551 -15.76 -16.60 -10.25
CA VAL A 551 -15.12 -15.32 -10.55
C VAL A 551 -16.08 -14.41 -11.31
N VAL A 552 -16.27 -13.20 -10.79
CA VAL A 552 -17.10 -12.16 -11.39
C VAL A 552 -16.23 -11.14 -12.13
N ARG A 553 -16.64 -10.76 -13.34
CA ARG A 553 -16.02 -9.71 -14.17
C ARG A 553 -17.04 -8.68 -14.58
N ARG A 554 -16.72 -7.40 -14.39
CA ARG A 554 -17.62 -6.31 -14.78
C ARG A 554 -17.56 -6.11 -16.29
N LEU A 555 -18.73 -6.06 -16.93
CA LEU A 555 -18.88 -5.68 -18.33
C LEU A 555 -19.39 -4.25 -18.43
N LYS A 556 -18.90 -3.52 -19.43
CA LYS A 556 -19.45 -2.25 -19.88
C LYS A 556 -20.34 -2.46 -21.09
N MET A 557 -21.32 -1.58 -21.28
CA MET A 557 -22.08 -1.54 -22.54
C MET A 557 -21.10 -1.48 -23.73
N GLY A 558 -21.26 -2.40 -24.69
CA GLY A 558 -20.35 -2.55 -25.84
C GLY A 558 -19.39 -3.73 -25.69
N ARG A 559 -18.27 -3.70 -26.43
CA ARG A 559 -17.31 -4.82 -26.51
C ARG A 559 -16.38 -4.84 -25.31
N ASN A 560 -16.21 -6.02 -24.71
CA ASN A 560 -15.36 -6.27 -23.56
C ASN A 560 -14.41 -7.45 -23.85
N VAL A 561 -13.28 -7.45 -23.15
CA VAL A 561 -12.38 -8.60 -23.02
C VAL A 561 -12.29 -8.87 -21.52
N ALA A 562 -12.41 -10.13 -21.11
CA ALA A 562 -12.33 -10.53 -19.71
C ALA A 562 -11.39 -11.74 -19.57
N PHE A 563 -10.61 -11.77 -18.48
CA PHE A 563 -9.73 -12.88 -18.13
C PHE A 563 -10.11 -13.51 -16.79
N VAL A 564 -10.16 -14.83 -16.72
CA VAL A 564 -10.45 -15.61 -15.50
C VAL A 564 -9.38 -16.67 -15.30
N ASN A 565 -8.95 -16.86 -14.05
CA ASN A 565 -8.05 -17.95 -13.65
C ASN A 565 -8.80 -18.96 -12.80
N ILE A 566 -8.76 -20.22 -13.19
CA ILE A 566 -9.20 -21.35 -12.39
C ILE A 566 -7.93 -22.00 -11.79
N PRO A 567 -7.79 -22.01 -10.46
CA PRO A 567 -6.61 -22.61 -9.81
C PRO A 567 -6.44 -24.10 -10.10
N ARG A 568 -5.21 -24.59 -9.91
CA ARG A 568 -4.83 -26.00 -10.10
C ARG A 568 -5.72 -26.94 -9.28
N ASN A 569 -6.05 -28.10 -9.85
CA ASN A 569 -6.84 -29.15 -9.22
C ASN A 569 -8.22 -28.67 -8.74
N GLN A 570 -8.74 -27.57 -9.30
CA GLN A 570 -10.06 -27.06 -8.94
C GLN A 570 -11.11 -27.27 -10.01
N LEU A 571 -10.78 -27.78 -11.19
CA LEU A 571 -11.79 -28.03 -12.21
C LEU A 571 -12.13 -29.52 -12.33
N LYS A 572 -13.39 -29.84 -12.06
CA LYS A 572 -14.02 -31.12 -12.34
C LYS A 572 -15.35 -30.88 -13.08
N GLY A 573 -15.50 -31.44 -14.28
CA GLY A 573 -16.70 -31.26 -15.10
C GLY A 573 -16.72 -29.93 -15.89
N PRO A 574 -17.89 -29.54 -16.43
CA PRO A 574 -18.00 -28.36 -17.29
C PRO A 574 -17.87 -27.05 -16.51
N ILE A 575 -17.46 -26.00 -17.20
CA ILE A 575 -17.44 -24.64 -16.66
C ILE A 575 -18.80 -24.00 -16.94
N ARG A 576 -19.44 -23.45 -15.91
CA ARG A 576 -20.67 -22.66 -16.04
C ARG A 576 -20.32 -21.19 -16.28
N LEU A 577 -21.03 -20.56 -17.21
CA LEU A 577 -20.87 -19.16 -17.57
C LEU A 577 -22.23 -18.45 -17.51
N ASP A 578 -22.26 -17.34 -16.78
CA ASP A 578 -23.46 -16.55 -16.54
C ASP A 578 -23.25 -15.12 -17.07
N PRO A 579 -23.91 -14.72 -18.18
CA PRO A 579 -23.73 -13.40 -18.80
C PRO A 579 -24.39 -12.22 -18.07
N GLY A 580 -24.69 -12.34 -16.77
CA GLY A 580 -25.17 -11.25 -15.92
C GLY A 580 -26.69 -11.18 -15.76
N GLU A 581 -27.17 -10.29 -14.88
CA GLU A 581 -28.58 -10.26 -14.43
C GLU A 581 -29.54 -9.46 -15.34
N ILE A 582 -29.10 -9.12 -16.55
CA ILE A 582 -29.87 -8.26 -17.47
C ILE A 582 -30.45 -9.06 -18.64
N GLN A 583 -31.66 -8.71 -19.04
CA GLN A 583 -32.26 -9.19 -20.28
C GLN A 583 -31.65 -8.45 -21.47
N GLY A 584 -31.37 -9.18 -22.55
CA GLY A 584 -30.83 -8.58 -23.77
C GLY A 584 -29.95 -9.53 -24.58
N ILE A 585 -29.45 -9.00 -25.69
CA ILE A 585 -28.63 -9.76 -26.63
C ILE A 585 -27.16 -9.49 -26.33
N PHE A 586 -26.45 -10.53 -25.94
CA PHE A 586 -25.00 -10.55 -25.86
C PHE A 586 -24.43 -11.20 -27.14
N ILE A 587 -23.22 -10.80 -27.52
CA ILE A 587 -22.50 -11.42 -28.64
C ILE A 587 -21.17 -11.93 -28.12
N LEU A 588 -21.04 -13.24 -28.03
CA LEU A 588 -19.79 -13.90 -27.70
C LEU A 588 -18.93 -13.99 -28.97
N HIS A 589 -17.83 -13.24 -29.00
CA HIS A 589 -16.90 -13.22 -30.14
C HIS A 589 -15.91 -14.37 -30.06
N SER A 590 -15.39 -14.66 -28.87
CA SER A 590 -14.47 -15.79 -28.68
C SER A 590 -14.34 -16.19 -27.21
N ILE A 591 -14.09 -17.48 -26.97
CA ILE A 591 -13.53 -18.01 -25.72
C ILE A 591 -12.28 -18.80 -26.06
N GLU A 592 -11.15 -18.44 -25.46
CA GLU A 592 -9.93 -19.25 -25.54
C GLU A 592 -9.51 -19.65 -24.13
N ILE A 593 -9.28 -20.95 -23.94
CA ILE A 593 -8.82 -21.54 -22.68
C ILE A 593 -7.40 -22.02 -22.90
N ARG A 594 -6.51 -21.57 -22.02
CA ARG A 594 -5.10 -21.96 -21.99
C ARG A 594 -4.76 -22.55 -20.63
N TYR A 595 -3.78 -23.44 -20.59
CA TYR A 595 -3.24 -23.98 -19.34
C TYR A 595 -1.79 -23.54 -19.16
N GLN A 596 -1.42 -23.26 -17.92
CA GLN A 596 -0.06 -22.88 -17.59
C GLN A 596 0.65 -24.08 -16.94
N GLU A 597 1.70 -24.56 -17.58
CA GLU A 597 2.63 -25.49 -16.95
C GLU A 597 3.46 -24.70 -15.94
N PHE A 598 3.53 -25.16 -14.70
CA PHE A 598 4.36 -24.50 -13.69
C PHE A 598 5.83 -24.80 -13.97
N GLU A 599 6.63 -23.77 -14.27
CA GLU A 599 8.08 -23.92 -14.24
C GLU A 599 8.55 -24.08 -12.78
N PRO A 600 9.45 -25.04 -12.50
CA PRO A 600 9.99 -25.21 -11.17
C PRO A 600 10.74 -23.96 -10.67
N THR A 601 10.57 -23.61 -9.38
CA THR A 601 11.08 -22.35 -8.82
C THR A 601 12.56 -22.39 -8.46
N HIS A 602 13.15 -23.58 -8.30
CA HIS A 602 14.58 -23.74 -8.02
C HIS A 602 15.09 -25.09 -8.51
N ARG A 603 16.13 -25.10 -9.37
CA ARG A 603 16.82 -26.32 -9.78
C ARG A 603 17.71 -26.81 -8.65
N MET A 604 17.45 -28.02 -8.18
CA MET A 604 18.19 -28.65 -7.09
C MET A 604 19.30 -29.58 -7.60
N MET A 605 19.07 -30.27 -8.71
CA MET A 605 20.03 -31.19 -9.30
C MET A 605 19.86 -31.24 -10.81
N VAL A 606 20.96 -31.23 -11.55
CA VAL A 606 20.99 -31.46 -13.00
C VAL A 606 22.09 -32.48 -13.27
N LEU A 607 21.73 -33.59 -13.91
CA LEU A 607 22.64 -34.66 -14.35
C LEU A 607 22.50 -34.78 -15.86
N ASP A 608 23.50 -34.35 -16.61
CA ASP A 608 23.55 -34.37 -18.07
C ASP A 608 25.04 -34.44 -18.53
N PRO A 609 25.34 -34.56 -19.84
CA PRO A 609 26.73 -34.58 -20.31
C PRO A 609 27.58 -33.35 -19.95
N GLN A 610 26.97 -32.18 -19.72
CA GLN A 610 27.69 -30.94 -19.38
C GLN A 610 28.03 -30.87 -17.89
N HIS A 611 27.14 -31.36 -17.03
CA HIS A 611 27.25 -31.31 -15.57
C HIS A 611 27.80 -32.61 -14.97
N GLY A 612 27.78 -33.71 -15.74
CA GLY A 612 28.19 -35.04 -15.35
C GLY A 612 27.09 -35.84 -14.64
N PHE A 613 27.18 -37.17 -14.71
CA PHE A 613 26.28 -38.10 -14.02
C PHE A 613 26.87 -38.61 -12.68
N GLY A 614 27.80 -37.85 -12.10
CA GLY A 614 28.53 -38.23 -10.89
C GLY A 614 27.60 -38.45 -9.70
N GLY A 615 27.78 -39.56 -8.98
CA GLY A 615 26.97 -39.94 -7.82
C GLY A 615 25.77 -40.83 -8.13
N ILE A 616 25.44 -41.06 -9.41
CA ILE A 616 24.53 -42.15 -9.77
C ILE A 616 25.24 -43.49 -9.49
N SER A 617 24.56 -44.41 -8.81
CA SER A 617 25.07 -45.75 -8.53
C SER A 617 24.07 -46.81 -8.98
N SER A 618 24.56 -47.93 -9.50
CA SER A 618 23.69 -49.08 -9.78
C SER A 618 23.70 -50.07 -8.65
N TYR A 619 22.59 -50.79 -8.54
CA TYR A 619 22.36 -51.89 -7.64
C TYR A 619 21.54 -52.94 -8.39
N ARG A 620 21.71 -54.25 -8.08
CA ARG A 620 20.99 -55.40 -8.68
C ARG A 620 20.56 -55.28 -10.16
N GLN A 621 21.15 -56.12 -11.02
CA GLN A 621 20.72 -56.26 -12.42
C GLN A 621 20.82 -54.96 -13.26
N ALA A 622 21.58 -53.98 -12.79
CA ALA A 622 21.92 -52.77 -13.51
C ALA A 622 23.44 -52.53 -13.50
N SER A 623 24.03 -52.25 -14.66
CA SER A 623 25.41 -51.76 -14.79
C SER A 623 25.43 -50.42 -15.53
N LEU A 624 26.37 -49.54 -15.15
CA LEU A 624 26.46 -48.17 -15.66
C LEU A 624 27.73 -47.97 -16.47
N GLU A 625 27.61 -47.31 -17.61
CA GLU A 625 28.73 -46.91 -18.46
C GLU A 625 28.54 -45.45 -18.89
N ASP A 626 29.44 -44.57 -18.47
CA ASP A 626 29.41 -43.15 -18.85
C ASP A 626 29.82 -43.01 -20.32
N MET A 627 28.98 -42.39 -21.14
CA MET A 627 29.24 -42.21 -22.58
C MET A 627 29.81 -40.82 -22.92
N ALA A 628 30.32 -40.08 -21.92
CA ALA A 628 30.88 -38.73 -22.03
C ALA A 628 29.90 -37.70 -22.61
N ASP A 629 29.73 -37.67 -23.93
CA ASP A 629 28.98 -36.63 -24.65
C ASP A 629 27.53 -37.02 -24.98
N SER A 630 27.12 -38.28 -24.79
CA SER A 630 25.79 -38.77 -25.22
C SER A 630 24.82 -39.16 -24.10
N GLY A 631 25.26 -39.22 -22.84
CA GLY A 631 24.45 -39.59 -21.68
C GLY A 631 25.07 -40.71 -20.83
N LEU A 632 24.32 -41.18 -19.84
CA LEU A 632 24.68 -42.35 -19.04
C LEU A 632 23.98 -43.59 -19.59
N LYS A 633 24.75 -44.61 -19.93
CA LYS A 633 24.22 -45.90 -20.35
C LYS A 633 23.87 -46.74 -19.14
N ILE A 634 22.60 -47.14 -19.04
CA ILE A 634 22.09 -48.04 -18.02
C ILE A 634 21.81 -49.38 -18.69
N ILE A 635 22.60 -50.40 -18.38
CA ILE A 635 22.48 -51.75 -18.92
C ILE A 635 21.61 -52.54 -17.94
N SER A 636 20.38 -52.86 -18.34
CA SER A 636 19.47 -53.72 -17.60
C SER A 636 19.72 -55.19 -17.95
N GLU A 637 20.20 -55.96 -16.98
CA GLU A 637 20.54 -57.39 -17.09
C GLU A 637 19.40 -58.32 -16.64
N GLY A 638 18.25 -57.77 -16.20
CA GLY A 638 17.13 -58.53 -15.66
C GLY A 638 15.81 -57.76 -15.65
N ASN A 639 14.90 -58.15 -14.76
CA ASN A 639 13.53 -57.61 -14.70
C ASN A 639 13.33 -56.60 -13.56
N ASP A 640 14.37 -56.32 -12.75
CA ASP A 640 14.34 -55.39 -11.62
C ASP A 640 15.68 -54.61 -11.54
N PRO A 641 16.06 -53.85 -12.58
CA PRO A 641 17.27 -53.02 -12.58
C PRO A 641 17.14 -51.85 -11.59
N ILE A 642 18.08 -51.70 -10.65
CA ILE A 642 18.02 -50.63 -9.65
C ILE A 642 19.14 -49.60 -9.87
N VAL A 643 18.76 -48.33 -9.93
CA VAL A 643 19.69 -47.21 -9.99
C VAL A 643 19.34 -46.22 -8.88
N PHE A 644 20.33 -45.70 -8.16
CA PHE A 644 20.14 -44.65 -7.17
C PHE A 644 20.68 -43.34 -7.69
N LEU A 645 19.89 -42.28 -7.53
CA LEU A 645 20.32 -40.92 -7.77
C LEU A 645 21.15 -40.41 -6.58
N PRO A 646 22.07 -39.44 -6.80
CA PRO A 646 22.80 -38.82 -5.72
C PRO A 646 21.86 -38.14 -4.72
N GLU A 647 22.28 -38.01 -3.47
CA GLU A 647 21.51 -37.30 -2.45
C GLU A 647 21.46 -35.79 -2.75
N LEU A 648 20.30 -35.17 -2.50
CA LEU A 648 20.06 -33.74 -2.78
C LEU A 648 20.69 -32.78 -1.76
N GLY A 649 21.54 -33.25 -0.85
CA GLY A 649 22.33 -32.41 0.08
C GLY A 649 21.56 -31.77 1.24
N CYS A 650 20.26 -32.00 1.37
CA CYS A 650 19.43 -31.59 2.51
C CYS A 650 18.79 -32.85 3.13
N SER A 651 18.92 -33.01 4.44
CA SER A 651 18.42 -34.19 5.16
C SER A 651 16.89 -34.26 5.25
N ASP A 652 16.20 -33.13 5.06
CA ASP A 652 14.73 -33.04 5.04
C ASP A 652 14.30 -31.99 4.01
N ILE A 653 13.68 -32.41 2.90
CA ILE A 653 13.12 -31.50 1.90
C ILE A 653 11.64 -31.30 2.18
N GLU A 654 11.31 -30.14 2.76
CA GLU A 654 9.93 -29.75 3.06
C GLU A 654 9.19 -29.14 1.85
N LEU A 655 9.70 -29.32 0.63
CA LEU A 655 9.13 -28.78 -0.62
C LEU A 655 8.67 -29.94 -1.51
N SER A 656 7.70 -29.67 -2.40
CA SER A 656 7.35 -30.65 -3.45
C SER A 656 8.46 -30.64 -4.52
N LEU A 657 8.77 -31.79 -5.13
CA LEU A 657 9.83 -31.90 -6.15
C LEU A 657 9.28 -32.35 -7.49
N ILE A 658 9.79 -31.80 -8.57
CA ILE A 658 9.61 -32.35 -9.93
C ILE A 658 10.92 -32.98 -10.38
N ILE A 659 10.85 -34.21 -10.86
CA ILE A 659 11.93 -34.91 -11.54
C ILE A 659 11.58 -34.98 -13.03
N LYS A 660 12.29 -34.23 -13.85
CA LYS A 660 12.20 -34.30 -15.31
C LYS A 660 13.32 -35.18 -15.84
N THR A 661 12.98 -36.20 -16.59
CA THR A 661 13.93 -37.20 -17.08
C THR A 661 13.81 -37.36 -18.59
N GLU A 662 14.95 -37.25 -19.26
CA GLU A 662 15.08 -37.59 -20.67
C GLU A 662 15.84 -38.92 -20.81
N ILE A 663 15.17 -39.92 -21.36
CA ILE A 663 15.71 -41.28 -21.43
C ILE A 663 15.31 -41.96 -22.75
N THR A 664 16.27 -42.66 -23.37
CA THR A 664 16.01 -43.55 -24.49
C THR A 664 15.79 -44.97 -23.97
N SER A 665 14.63 -45.55 -24.31
CA SER A 665 14.23 -46.91 -23.92
C SER A 665 14.44 -47.92 -25.07
N PRO A 666 14.94 -49.14 -24.79
CA PRO A 666 15.09 -50.20 -25.79
C PRO A 666 13.76 -50.85 -26.22
N GLY A 667 12.66 -50.58 -25.49
CA GLY A 667 11.33 -51.10 -25.77
C GLY A 667 10.24 -50.36 -24.99
N ASP A 668 8.98 -50.75 -25.16
CA ASP A 668 7.87 -50.22 -24.37
C ASP A 668 7.94 -50.77 -22.93
N THR A 669 7.97 -49.90 -21.92
CA THR A 669 8.12 -50.26 -20.50
C THR A 669 7.61 -49.12 -19.59
N PHE A 670 7.93 -49.15 -18.31
CA PHE A 670 7.72 -48.05 -17.36
C PHE A 670 9.06 -47.60 -16.76
N LEU A 671 9.17 -46.31 -16.46
CA LEU A 671 10.19 -45.74 -15.60
C LEU A 671 9.56 -45.42 -14.25
N GLN A 672 10.01 -46.04 -13.18
CA GLN A 672 9.46 -45.84 -11.84
C GLN A 672 10.49 -45.19 -10.93
N PHE A 673 10.05 -44.17 -10.20
CA PHE A 673 10.83 -43.52 -9.15
C PHE A 673 10.26 -43.93 -7.81
N PHE A 674 11.12 -44.31 -6.88
CA PHE A 674 10.76 -44.59 -5.50
C PHE A 674 11.50 -43.63 -4.57
N TRP A 675 10.83 -43.23 -3.50
CA TRP A 675 11.40 -42.40 -2.44
C TRP A 675 11.02 -42.95 -1.07
N ILE A 676 11.74 -42.51 -0.04
CA ILE A 676 11.47 -42.86 1.35
C ILE A 676 10.81 -41.64 2.00
N THR A 677 9.64 -41.85 2.61
CA THR A 677 8.91 -40.88 3.42
C THR A 677 9.31 -40.98 4.90
N PRO A 678 9.02 -39.96 5.72
CA PRO A 678 9.20 -40.05 7.18
C PRO A 678 8.45 -41.22 7.83
N GLU A 679 7.38 -41.70 7.20
CA GLU A 679 6.52 -42.77 7.71
C GLU A 679 7.02 -44.17 7.36
N ASN A 680 7.72 -44.33 6.23
CA ASN A 680 8.24 -45.63 5.76
C ASN A 680 9.77 -45.80 5.92
N GLU A 681 10.44 -44.89 6.63
CA GLU A 681 11.90 -44.91 6.87
C GLU A 681 12.43 -46.26 7.42
N GLY A 682 11.63 -46.95 8.24
CA GLY A 682 11.98 -48.28 8.76
C GLY A 682 11.65 -49.46 7.84
N VAL A 683 10.88 -49.22 6.77
CA VAL A 683 10.40 -50.24 5.82
C VAL A 683 11.17 -50.19 4.49
N GLY A 684 11.65 -49.01 4.11
CA GLY A 684 12.38 -48.76 2.84
C GLY A 684 11.43 -48.33 1.72
N TYR A 685 11.83 -48.56 0.46
CA TYR A 685 11.06 -48.18 -0.72
C TYR A 685 9.78 -49.03 -0.85
N THR A 686 8.62 -48.37 -0.99
CA THR A 686 7.30 -49.00 -1.14
C THR A 686 6.60 -48.53 -2.41
N GLU A 687 5.65 -49.32 -2.94
CA GLU A 687 4.83 -48.92 -4.09
C GLU A 687 3.98 -47.67 -3.81
N GLU A 688 3.57 -47.48 -2.56
CA GLU A 688 2.81 -46.32 -2.09
C GLU A 688 3.64 -45.02 -2.16
N ALA A 689 4.96 -45.13 -2.05
CA ALA A 689 5.92 -44.02 -2.16
C ALA A 689 6.70 -44.11 -3.48
N SER A 690 5.94 -44.24 -4.57
CA SER A 690 6.49 -44.35 -5.92
C SER A 690 5.62 -43.65 -6.95
N ALA A 691 6.23 -43.33 -8.09
CA ALA A 691 5.51 -42.84 -9.26
C ALA A 691 6.13 -43.40 -10.54
N ALA A 692 5.28 -43.98 -11.39
CA ALA A 692 5.68 -44.61 -12.64
C ALA A 692 5.19 -43.80 -13.84
N GLN A 693 6.03 -43.70 -14.86
CA GLN A 693 5.69 -43.12 -16.15
C GLN A 693 5.92 -44.13 -17.27
N ARG A 694 5.00 -44.18 -18.23
CA ARG A 694 5.11 -45.11 -19.36
C ARG A 694 6.20 -44.61 -20.33
N LEU A 695 7.12 -45.50 -20.70
CA LEU A 695 8.10 -45.28 -21.76
C LEU A 695 7.68 -46.01 -23.04
N ARG A 696 7.86 -45.36 -24.19
CA ARG A 696 7.82 -46.02 -25.50
C ARG A 696 9.23 -46.33 -25.99
N MET A 697 9.38 -47.31 -26.87
CA MET A 697 10.65 -47.54 -27.57
C MET A 697 11.16 -46.25 -28.23
N GLY A 698 12.42 -45.89 -27.98
CA GLY A 698 13.03 -44.63 -28.44
C GLY A 698 13.13 -43.58 -27.33
N ARG A 699 13.27 -42.30 -27.72
CA ARG A 699 13.53 -41.18 -26.81
C ARG A 699 12.25 -40.70 -26.14
N ASN A 700 12.26 -40.57 -24.81
CA ASN A 700 11.14 -40.13 -24.00
C ASN A 700 11.57 -38.95 -23.12
N VAL A 701 10.63 -38.04 -22.87
CA VAL A 701 10.75 -37.00 -21.84
C VAL A 701 9.58 -37.20 -20.89
N VAL A 702 9.88 -37.50 -19.62
CA VAL A 702 8.87 -37.78 -18.61
C VAL A 702 9.10 -36.93 -17.37
N SER A 703 8.02 -36.63 -16.66
CA SER A 703 8.07 -35.85 -15.42
C SER A 703 7.32 -36.57 -14.30
N VAL A 704 7.91 -36.58 -13.12
CA VAL A 704 7.33 -37.17 -11.90
C VAL A 704 7.33 -36.15 -10.78
N ASN A 705 6.27 -36.13 -9.98
CA ASN A 705 6.12 -35.25 -8.82
C ASN A 705 6.30 -36.06 -7.52
N ILE A 706 7.17 -35.58 -6.62
CA ILE A 706 7.26 -36.06 -5.25
C ILE A 706 6.52 -35.04 -4.36
N PRO A 707 5.45 -35.44 -3.65
CA PRO A 707 4.70 -34.55 -2.77
C PRO A 707 5.54 -33.98 -1.62
N ARG A 708 5.07 -32.86 -1.07
CA ARG A 708 5.71 -32.18 0.06
C ARG A 708 5.94 -33.11 1.26
N ASN A 709 7.08 -32.97 1.93
CA ASN A 709 7.48 -33.73 3.13
C ASN A 709 7.61 -35.25 2.92
N GLN A 710 7.80 -35.71 1.67
CA GLN A 710 7.88 -37.13 1.38
C GLN A 710 9.27 -37.64 1.04
N LEU A 711 10.32 -36.81 0.96
CA LEU A 711 11.66 -37.29 0.61
C LEU A 711 12.64 -37.26 1.78
N LYS A 712 13.13 -38.44 2.15
CA LYS A 712 14.19 -38.67 3.14
C LYS A 712 15.22 -39.67 2.61
N GLY A 713 16.37 -39.21 2.14
CA GLY A 713 17.41 -40.05 1.54
C GLY A 713 17.37 -40.09 0.00
N PRO A 714 18.12 -41.02 -0.64
CA PRO A 714 18.27 -41.04 -2.09
C PRO A 714 17.00 -41.49 -2.82
N ILE A 715 16.86 -41.06 -4.07
CA ILE A 715 15.77 -41.49 -4.95
C ILE A 715 16.23 -42.74 -5.70
N ARG A 716 15.42 -43.81 -5.67
CA ARG A 716 15.60 -45.00 -6.50
C ARG A 716 14.89 -44.79 -7.84
N LEU A 717 15.60 -45.08 -8.92
CA LEU A 717 15.12 -45.12 -10.29
C LEU A 717 15.15 -46.57 -10.79
N ASP A 718 14.04 -46.99 -11.38
CA ASP A 718 13.84 -48.32 -11.96
C ASP A 718 13.42 -48.17 -13.44
N PRO A 719 14.31 -48.45 -14.40
CA PRO A 719 13.99 -48.37 -15.84
C PRO A 719 13.05 -49.49 -16.35
N GLY A 720 12.45 -50.28 -15.46
CA GLY A 720 11.39 -51.22 -15.77
C GLY A 720 11.89 -52.59 -16.23
N GLY A 721 10.97 -53.56 -16.31
CA GLY A 721 11.28 -54.99 -16.38
C GLY A 721 11.74 -55.54 -17.75
N ILE A 722 12.29 -54.72 -18.63
CA ILE A 722 12.84 -55.17 -19.91
C ILE A 722 14.37 -55.19 -19.88
N GLN A 723 14.97 -56.26 -20.40
CA GLN A 723 16.41 -56.34 -20.62
C GLN A 723 16.81 -55.48 -21.81
N GLY A 724 17.90 -54.72 -21.67
CA GLY A 724 18.40 -53.88 -22.74
C GLY A 724 19.19 -52.67 -22.26
N ILE A 725 19.57 -51.82 -23.21
CA ILE A 725 20.35 -50.62 -22.95
C ILE A 725 19.41 -49.42 -22.94
N PHE A 726 19.31 -48.77 -21.79
CA PHE A 726 18.71 -47.45 -21.65
C PHE A 726 19.81 -46.39 -21.74
N ILE A 727 19.50 -45.26 -22.36
CA ILE A 727 20.42 -44.11 -22.39
C ILE A 727 19.74 -42.96 -21.66
N LEU A 728 20.24 -42.65 -20.47
CA LEU A 728 19.81 -41.50 -19.70
C LEU A 728 20.52 -40.25 -20.24
N HIS A 729 19.77 -39.37 -20.90
CA HIS A 729 20.31 -38.14 -21.48
C HIS A 729 20.34 -36.99 -20.49
N SER A 730 19.30 -36.86 -19.66
CA SER A 730 19.30 -35.89 -18.58
C SER A 730 18.33 -36.26 -17.45
N ILE A 731 18.66 -35.86 -16.23
CA ILE A 731 17.73 -35.79 -15.08
C ILE A 731 17.86 -34.40 -14.48
N GLU A 732 16.73 -33.72 -14.33
CA GLU A 732 16.62 -32.45 -13.63
C GLU A 732 15.64 -32.61 -12.46
N ILE A 733 16.11 -32.36 -11.24
CA ILE A 733 15.30 -32.31 -10.03
C ILE A 733 15.17 -30.86 -9.62
N SER A 734 13.95 -30.40 -9.44
CA SER A 734 13.67 -29.02 -9.04
C SER A 734 12.59 -28.95 -7.96
N SER A 735 12.71 -27.98 -7.05
CA SER A 735 11.67 -27.73 -6.05
C SER A 735 10.53 -26.89 -6.62
N MET A 736 9.33 -27.14 -6.12
CA MET A 736 8.16 -26.28 -6.27
C MET A 736 7.88 -25.55 -4.95
N CYS A 737 7.66 -24.23 -5.03
CA CYS A 737 7.19 -23.42 -3.91
C CYS A 737 5.70 -23.62 -3.65
#